data_AF-A0A960VSY6-F1
#
_entry.id   AF-A0A960VSY6-F1
#
_cell.length_a   1.000
_cell.length_b   1.000
_cell.length_c   1.000
_cell.angle_alpha   90.00
_cell.angle_beta   90.00
_cell.angle_gamma   90.00
#
_symmetry.space_group_name_H-M   'P 1'
#
loop_
_entity.id
_entity.type
_entity.pdbx_description
1 polymer ?
#
loop_
_entity_poly.entity_id
_entity_poly.type
_entity_poly.pdbx_seq_one_letter_code
_entity_poly.pdbx_strand_id
1 'polypeptide(L)'
;MIYLLFLLTGACALVYEVVWSRQFGLLFGHTAQAAAVVLGSYFSGMTIGYLLAARLAGRLVRPLRGYAVAEIIAALWSLAIPLLLSTLATGALAALLNNDNTMLQVTMRALLSFLLMLPATAALGASLPFVVQHLARGGGDHTHRITLAYSINTLGAFGGVMLATFVLILKLGIQGSLHLAVAIALACGIAAWLLPAPGAAADSAVPEPAAKQAEQRLPLRWYLLAGLSGFCMLAVQVLYNRMFSLVFHNSTYSFGAIIAVFLAALALAGWLVSRWPAAHLSQRSARAALLSAVAILLGVLVFQRSTRLGYLGVSVPLFGGDLVDHSFLGYMLAATLLILISIGLPVVAAGTLLPMCLRRLKDHAADSGRLVGRLVALNTVCAAAGALSASFIMLPLLGLWHSFMLLSMLYLLFGLTLLWRDNRMAQLSSWGAVSLAACLALAWFTNWPVVTKAGRKLMVQETAYGVVSVVEVDVDGEPELYLRQNNHYTLGATRGIESELRQGNIPMLLHPDPKRVCFLGLATGITAGAALDHPELDQLDTAELIPEVAQAARYFAADNNSINDNPKSHIIINDARHYLYGTQQDYDLIVSDLFVPWHSQTGYLYTVEHYRAAQARLATGGMFCQWLPLYQLDAREFEMICDSMAAVFPFVTLWRGEFNDNNYPLMMVCGSDEPPVLDADALTVRIAGLPRHSALPDPNLRSVKDLLQLYVGDWPRREGAVLNTDDFPRVEFLAPISNRNTNELTGQALTDYYWDVLLGLKREQLQYIPRRAEPMPDFDEGIHRQLD
;
A
#
# COMPACT_ATOMS: atom_id res chain seq x y z
N MET A 1 18.96 -25.57 -16.90
CA MET A 1 18.96 -24.23 -17.53
C MET A 1 17.56 -23.61 -17.59
N ILE A 2 16.59 -24.15 -18.33
CA ILE A 2 15.24 -23.52 -18.50
C ILE A 2 14.58 -23.16 -17.16
N TYR A 3 14.61 -24.06 -16.17
CA TYR A 3 14.07 -23.77 -14.84
C TYR A 3 14.77 -22.62 -14.12
N LEU A 4 16.09 -22.45 -14.32
CA LEU A 4 16.84 -21.32 -13.75
C LEU A 4 16.42 -20.00 -14.41
N LEU A 5 16.25 -19.99 -15.73
CA LEU A 5 15.72 -18.83 -16.44
C LEU A 5 14.35 -18.44 -15.90
N PHE A 6 13.48 -19.43 -15.70
CA PHE A 6 12.13 -19.22 -15.19
C PHE A 6 12.07 -18.75 -13.72
N LEU A 7 13.01 -19.19 -12.89
CA LEU A 7 13.21 -18.69 -11.53
C LEU A 7 13.62 -17.20 -11.57
N LEU A 8 14.62 -16.86 -12.38
CA LEU A 8 15.15 -15.50 -12.47
C LEU A 8 14.14 -14.53 -13.09
N THR A 9 13.46 -14.91 -14.18
CA THR A 9 12.44 -14.04 -14.80
C THR A 9 11.19 -13.93 -13.93
N GLY A 10 10.85 -14.96 -13.15
CA GLY A 10 9.83 -14.88 -12.10
C GLY A 10 10.18 -13.85 -11.03
N ALA A 11 11.43 -13.82 -10.57
CA ALA A 11 11.91 -12.80 -9.65
C ALA A 11 11.84 -11.39 -10.27
N CYS A 12 12.28 -11.23 -11.52
CA CYS A 12 12.24 -9.94 -12.22
C CYS A 12 10.82 -9.42 -12.40
N ALA A 13 9.87 -10.28 -12.76
CA ALA A 13 8.47 -9.89 -12.93
C ALA A 13 7.87 -9.27 -11.66
N LEU A 14 8.19 -9.82 -10.48
CA LEU A 14 7.71 -9.27 -9.22
C LEU A 14 8.49 -8.04 -8.76
N VAL A 15 9.77 -7.91 -9.12
CA VAL A 15 10.49 -6.64 -8.94
C VAL A 15 9.83 -5.54 -9.79
N TYR A 16 9.46 -5.83 -11.05
CA TYR A 16 8.72 -4.89 -11.89
C TYR A 16 7.38 -4.51 -11.28
N GLU A 17 6.60 -5.49 -10.80
CA GLU A 17 5.31 -5.22 -10.17
C GLU A 17 5.44 -4.29 -8.95
N VAL A 18 6.41 -4.54 -8.06
CA VAL A 18 6.65 -3.69 -6.88
C VAL A 18 7.10 -2.28 -7.28
N VAL A 19 8.02 -2.16 -8.24
CA VAL A 19 8.53 -0.87 -8.73
C VAL A 19 7.43 -0.08 -9.44
N TRP A 20 6.69 -0.70 -10.35
CA TRP A 20 5.63 -0.04 -11.11
C TRP A 20 4.47 0.38 -10.22
N SER A 21 4.07 -0.45 -9.25
CA SER A 21 3.03 -0.08 -8.28
C SER A 21 3.36 1.25 -7.59
N ARG A 22 4.64 1.46 -7.25
CA ARG A 22 5.14 2.73 -6.69
C ARG A 22 5.13 3.86 -7.71
N GLN A 23 5.71 3.66 -8.90
CA GLN A 23 5.81 4.70 -9.93
C GLN A 23 4.45 5.18 -10.46
N PHE A 24 3.52 4.25 -10.69
CA PHE A 24 2.16 4.59 -11.11
C PHE A 24 1.35 5.22 -9.95
N GLY A 25 1.62 4.83 -8.70
CA GLY A 25 1.05 5.48 -7.52
C GLY A 25 1.42 6.96 -7.43
N LEU A 26 2.66 7.31 -7.75
CA LEU A 26 3.10 8.72 -7.80
C LEU A 26 2.35 9.55 -8.86
N LEU A 27 2.01 8.95 -10.01
CA LEU A 27 1.30 9.66 -11.09
C LEU A 27 -0.22 9.69 -10.90
N PHE A 28 -0.82 8.62 -10.38
CA PHE A 28 -2.28 8.47 -10.28
C PHE A 28 -2.84 8.63 -8.87
N GLY A 29 -1.97 8.87 -7.89
CA GLY A 29 -2.28 8.95 -6.46
C GLY A 29 -2.34 7.58 -5.79
N HIS A 30 -2.11 7.55 -4.49
CA HIS A 30 -2.16 6.32 -3.67
C HIS A 30 -3.58 6.00 -3.18
N THR A 31 -4.57 6.16 -4.06
CA THR A 31 -5.97 5.82 -3.78
C THR A 31 -6.24 4.34 -4.00
N ALA A 32 -7.23 3.79 -3.29
CA ALA A 32 -7.65 2.41 -3.50
C ALA A 32 -8.11 2.16 -4.95
N GLN A 33 -8.75 3.17 -5.55
CA GLN A 33 -9.20 3.14 -6.95
C GLN A 33 -8.02 3.12 -7.93
N ALA A 34 -7.01 3.97 -7.73
CA ALA A 34 -5.82 3.98 -8.59
C ALA A 34 -5.05 2.66 -8.50
N ALA A 35 -4.84 2.12 -7.30
CA ALA A 35 -4.19 0.83 -7.11
C ALA A 35 -4.96 -0.30 -7.83
N ALA A 36 -6.29 -0.30 -7.75
CA ALA A 36 -7.15 -1.24 -8.43
C ALA A 36 -7.08 -1.15 -9.96
N VAL A 37 -6.99 0.07 -10.48
CA VAL A 37 -6.82 0.34 -11.91
C VAL A 37 -5.46 -0.17 -12.42
N VAL A 38 -4.37 0.09 -11.70
CA VAL A 38 -3.02 -0.39 -12.05
C VAL A 38 -2.99 -1.92 -12.04
N LEU A 39 -3.53 -2.54 -10.99
CA LEU A 39 -3.59 -4.00 -10.87
C LEU A 39 -4.45 -4.63 -11.98
N GLY A 40 -5.63 -4.06 -12.24
CA GLY A 40 -6.53 -4.49 -13.31
C GLY A 40 -5.88 -4.36 -14.69
N SER A 41 -5.12 -3.29 -14.91
CA SER A 41 -4.35 -3.06 -16.13
C SER A 41 -3.27 -4.13 -16.33
N TYR A 42 -2.50 -4.41 -15.27
CA TYR A 42 -1.45 -5.43 -15.27
C TYR A 42 -1.99 -6.83 -15.63
N PHE A 43 -3.05 -7.26 -14.96
CA PHE A 43 -3.66 -8.56 -15.22
C PHE A 43 -4.36 -8.63 -16.58
N SER A 44 -4.97 -7.55 -17.05
CA SER A 44 -5.59 -7.50 -18.38
C SER A 44 -4.56 -7.64 -19.49
N GLY A 45 -3.42 -6.96 -19.37
CA GLY A 45 -2.30 -7.09 -20.30
C GLY A 45 -1.74 -8.51 -20.32
N MET A 46 -1.52 -9.14 -19.15
CA MET A 46 -1.11 -10.54 -19.07
C MET A 46 -2.13 -11.49 -19.73
N THR A 47 -3.43 -11.29 -19.50
CA THR A 47 -4.50 -12.06 -20.18
C THR A 47 -4.39 -11.98 -21.70
N ILE A 48 -4.15 -10.79 -22.25
CA ILE A 48 -3.91 -10.61 -23.70
C ILE A 48 -2.67 -11.39 -24.14
N GLY A 49 -1.58 -11.31 -23.37
CA GLY A 49 -0.36 -12.09 -23.57
C GLY A 49 -0.59 -13.59 -23.64
N TYR A 50 -1.31 -14.14 -22.65
CA TYR A 50 -1.68 -15.54 -22.58
C TYR A 50 -2.49 -15.98 -23.80
N LEU A 51 -3.46 -15.17 -24.24
CA LEU A 51 -4.29 -15.47 -25.42
C LEU A 51 -3.51 -15.36 -26.74
N LEU A 52 -2.60 -14.38 -26.85
CA LEU A 52 -1.73 -14.21 -27.99
C LEU A 52 -0.79 -15.42 -28.12
N ALA A 53 -0.09 -15.77 -27.03
CA ALA A 53 0.79 -16.92 -27.00
C ALA A 53 0.01 -18.24 -27.17
N ALA A 54 -1.24 -18.35 -26.72
CA ALA A 54 -2.09 -19.51 -26.99
C ALA A 54 -2.32 -19.72 -28.51
N ARG A 55 -2.39 -18.65 -29.30
CA ARG A 55 -2.54 -18.72 -30.76
C ARG A 55 -1.21 -19.02 -31.47
N LEU A 56 -0.10 -18.52 -30.93
CA LEU A 56 1.22 -18.57 -31.57
C LEU A 56 2.04 -19.80 -31.18
N ALA A 57 1.95 -20.28 -29.94
CA ALA A 57 2.86 -21.28 -29.38
C ALA A 57 2.91 -22.56 -30.22
N GLY A 58 1.76 -23.08 -30.65
CA GLY A 58 1.68 -24.28 -31.49
C GLY A 58 2.24 -24.08 -32.91
N ARG A 59 2.29 -22.84 -33.40
CA ARG A 59 2.78 -22.50 -34.76
C ARG A 59 4.29 -22.29 -34.82
N LEU A 60 4.94 -22.04 -33.69
CA LEU A 60 6.38 -21.78 -33.66
C LEU A 60 7.17 -23.08 -33.76
N VAL A 61 8.12 -23.11 -34.70
CA VAL A 61 9.12 -24.18 -34.80
C VAL A 61 9.97 -24.24 -33.54
N ARG A 62 10.36 -23.07 -33.01
CA ARG A 62 11.15 -22.95 -31.76
C ARG A 62 10.41 -22.09 -30.72
N PRO A 63 9.51 -22.67 -29.91
CA PRO A 63 8.73 -21.92 -28.92
C PRO A 63 9.60 -21.17 -27.90
N LEU A 64 10.79 -21.68 -27.58
CA LEU A 64 11.74 -21.02 -26.68
C LEU A 64 12.22 -19.66 -27.21
N ARG A 65 12.25 -19.45 -28.54
CA ARG A 65 12.51 -18.13 -29.12
C ARG A 65 11.35 -17.16 -28.91
N GLY A 66 10.12 -17.65 -28.87
CA GLY A 66 8.95 -16.85 -28.47
C GLY A 66 9.07 -16.36 -27.03
N TYR A 67 9.49 -17.25 -26.12
CA TYR A 67 9.83 -16.87 -24.73
C TYR A 67 10.96 -15.83 -24.67
N ALA A 68 12.07 -16.05 -25.40
CA ALA A 68 13.18 -15.10 -25.44
C ALA A 68 12.74 -13.70 -25.90
N VAL A 69 11.92 -13.61 -26.97
CA VAL A 69 11.39 -12.34 -27.46
C VAL A 69 10.46 -11.69 -26.42
N ALA A 70 9.61 -12.48 -25.76
CA ALA A 70 8.74 -11.97 -24.71
C ALA A 70 9.54 -11.35 -23.55
N GLU A 71 10.57 -12.05 -23.05
CA GLU A 71 11.42 -11.51 -21.97
C GLU A 71 12.19 -10.25 -22.39
N ILE A 72 12.68 -10.18 -23.64
CA ILE A 72 13.36 -8.99 -24.16
C ILE A 72 12.39 -7.82 -24.30
N ILE A 73 11.18 -8.05 -24.83
CA ILE A 73 10.14 -7.00 -24.93
C ILE A 73 9.76 -6.50 -23.55
N ALA A 74 9.52 -7.40 -22.60
CA ALA A 74 9.21 -7.04 -21.23
C ALA A 74 10.31 -6.15 -20.63
N ALA A 75 11.56 -6.60 -20.71
CA ALA A 75 12.70 -5.88 -20.13
C ALA A 75 12.96 -4.51 -20.79
N LEU A 76 12.93 -4.41 -22.12
CA LEU A 76 13.13 -3.15 -22.82
C LEU A 76 11.98 -2.16 -22.56
N TRP A 77 10.75 -2.66 -22.50
CA TRP A 77 9.60 -1.80 -22.21
C TRP A 77 9.56 -1.37 -20.74
N SER A 78 10.03 -2.22 -19.82
CA SER A 78 10.24 -1.84 -18.42
C SER A 78 11.17 -0.64 -18.27
N LEU A 79 12.22 -0.51 -19.11
CA LEU A 79 13.08 0.67 -19.14
C LEU A 79 12.35 1.91 -19.69
N ALA A 80 11.44 1.74 -20.65
CA ALA A 80 10.73 2.85 -21.28
C ALA A 80 9.68 3.49 -20.35
N ILE A 81 9.05 2.70 -19.48
CA ILE A 81 7.95 3.16 -18.60
C ILE A 81 8.34 4.41 -17.78
N PRO A 82 9.46 4.44 -17.03
CA PRO A 82 9.83 5.63 -16.26
C PRO A 82 10.00 6.90 -17.10
N LEU A 83 10.57 6.80 -18.31
CA LEU A 83 10.71 7.95 -19.22
C LEU A 83 9.35 8.42 -19.73
N LEU A 84 8.45 7.49 -20.04
CA LEU A 84 7.10 7.84 -20.44
C LEU A 84 6.36 8.52 -19.29
N LEU A 85 6.43 7.98 -18.07
CA LEU A 85 5.79 8.59 -16.90
C LEU A 85 6.31 10.01 -16.62
N SER A 86 7.61 10.25 -16.72
CA SER A 86 8.16 11.60 -16.50
C SER A 86 7.70 12.60 -17.55
N THR A 87 7.56 12.19 -18.82
CA THR A 87 6.99 13.06 -19.87
C THR A 87 5.49 13.32 -19.70
N LEU A 88 4.75 12.36 -19.14
CA LEU A 88 3.32 12.48 -18.92
C LEU A 88 3.00 13.36 -17.69
N ALA A 89 3.94 13.48 -16.76
CA ALA A 89 3.83 14.32 -15.57
C ALA A 89 3.90 15.83 -15.87
N THR A 90 4.21 16.27 -17.10
CA THR A 90 4.29 17.69 -17.46
C THR A 90 2.99 18.23 -18.09
N GLY A 91 2.24 19.04 -17.33
CA GLY A 91 1.27 20.04 -17.81
C GLY A 91 -0.11 19.54 -18.23
N ALA A 92 -0.29 19.20 -19.51
CA ALA A 92 -1.62 19.05 -20.10
C ALA A 92 -2.36 17.76 -19.66
N LEU A 93 -1.62 16.67 -19.46
CA LEU A 93 -2.21 15.40 -19.04
C LEU A 93 -2.49 15.36 -17.54
N ALA A 94 -1.67 16.04 -16.73
CA ALA A 94 -1.90 16.20 -15.30
C ALA A 94 -3.25 16.89 -15.01
N ALA A 95 -3.62 17.89 -15.82
CA ALA A 95 -4.92 18.54 -15.76
C ALA A 95 -6.08 17.59 -16.15
N LEU A 96 -5.89 16.75 -17.17
CA LEU A 96 -6.88 15.75 -17.60
C LEU A 96 -7.08 14.63 -16.55
N LEU A 97 -6.00 14.28 -15.83
CA LEU A 97 -6.01 13.32 -14.73
C LEU A 97 -6.48 13.92 -13.39
N ASN A 98 -6.73 15.23 -13.32
CA ASN A 98 -7.25 15.95 -12.14
C ASN A 98 -8.59 16.64 -12.41
N ASN A 99 -9.36 16.13 -13.37
CA ASN A 99 -10.67 16.67 -13.69
C ASN A 99 -11.69 16.40 -12.55
N ASP A 100 -12.55 17.37 -12.25
CA ASP A 100 -13.63 17.25 -11.26
C ASP A 100 -14.58 16.07 -11.54
N ASN A 101 -14.68 15.64 -12.80
CA ASN A 101 -15.42 14.45 -13.17
C ASN A 101 -14.64 13.17 -12.81
N THR A 102 -14.97 12.60 -11.65
CA THR A 102 -14.39 11.36 -11.11
C THR A 102 -14.43 10.20 -12.12
N MET A 103 -15.52 10.06 -12.89
CA MET A 103 -15.64 8.97 -13.86
C MET A 103 -14.65 9.14 -15.01
N LEU A 104 -14.49 10.37 -15.52
CA LEU A 104 -13.51 10.68 -16.54
C LEU A 104 -12.09 10.45 -16.02
N GLN A 105 -11.78 10.93 -14.81
CA GLN A 105 -10.48 10.74 -14.15
C GLN A 105 -10.13 9.25 -14.03
N VAL A 106 -11.01 8.43 -13.45
CA VAL A 106 -10.78 6.98 -13.29
C VAL A 106 -10.62 6.31 -14.66
N THR A 107 -11.44 6.68 -15.64
CA THR A 107 -11.36 6.12 -17.00
C THR A 107 -10.03 6.45 -17.68
N MET A 108 -9.56 7.70 -17.57
CA MET A 108 -8.30 8.14 -18.16
C MET A 108 -7.10 7.49 -17.46
N ARG A 109 -7.11 7.43 -16.13
CA ARG A 109 -6.11 6.68 -15.34
C ARG A 109 -6.06 5.22 -15.79
N ALA A 110 -7.23 4.60 -16.00
CA ALA A 110 -7.31 3.21 -16.43
C ALA A 110 -6.80 2.98 -17.84
N LEU A 111 -7.22 3.82 -18.78
CA LEU A 111 -6.75 3.74 -20.16
C LEU A 111 -5.24 3.96 -20.24
N LEU A 112 -4.72 4.98 -19.56
CA LEU A 112 -3.29 5.30 -19.59
C LEU A 112 -2.45 4.22 -18.89
N SER A 113 -2.85 3.76 -17.70
CA SER A 113 -2.21 2.63 -17.00
C SER A 113 -2.16 1.40 -17.91
N PHE A 114 -3.30 1.05 -18.51
CA PHE A 114 -3.41 -0.12 -19.38
C PHE A 114 -2.51 0.01 -20.61
N LEU A 115 -2.58 1.12 -21.34
CA LEU A 115 -1.78 1.31 -22.56
C LEU A 115 -0.27 1.35 -22.26
N LEU A 116 0.15 2.02 -21.19
CA LEU A 116 1.56 2.08 -20.80
C LEU A 116 2.10 0.73 -20.35
N MET A 117 1.32 -0.06 -19.62
CA MET A 117 1.77 -1.36 -19.13
C MET A 117 1.61 -2.48 -20.17
N LEU A 118 0.74 -2.31 -21.18
CA LEU A 118 0.31 -3.38 -22.09
C LEU A 118 1.48 -4.12 -22.77
N PRO A 119 2.48 -3.46 -23.38
CA PRO A 119 3.54 -4.20 -24.09
C PRO A 119 4.36 -5.10 -23.17
N ALA A 120 4.76 -4.61 -21.99
CA ALA A 120 5.50 -5.42 -21.04
C ALA A 120 4.63 -6.52 -20.42
N THR A 121 3.41 -6.20 -20.00
CA THR A 121 2.53 -7.16 -19.32
C THR A 121 1.99 -8.23 -20.26
N ALA A 122 1.70 -7.90 -21.52
CA ALA A 122 1.38 -8.89 -22.55
C ALA A 122 2.58 -9.80 -22.86
N ALA A 123 3.80 -9.25 -22.84
CA ALA A 123 5.00 -10.06 -22.99
C ALA A 123 5.21 -11.02 -21.80
N LEU A 124 5.08 -10.53 -20.55
CA LEU A 124 5.12 -11.38 -19.35
C LEU A 124 4.05 -12.48 -19.39
N GLY A 125 2.83 -12.17 -19.81
CA GLY A 125 1.77 -13.16 -20.01
C GLY A 125 2.07 -14.18 -21.13
N ALA A 126 2.83 -13.80 -22.14
CA ALA A 126 3.21 -14.70 -23.23
C ALA A 126 4.28 -15.73 -22.84
N SER A 127 5.09 -15.45 -21.81
CA SER A 127 6.24 -16.27 -21.41
C SER A 127 5.87 -17.72 -21.05
N LEU A 128 4.87 -17.92 -20.19
CA LEU A 128 4.50 -19.26 -19.71
C LEU A 128 3.99 -20.19 -20.84
N PRO A 129 3.04 -19.80 -21.70
CA PRO A 129 2.61 -20.66 -22.81
C PRO A 129 3.74 -21.09 -23.75
N PHE A 130 4.71 -20.20 -24.03
CA PHE A 130 5.86 -20.53 -24.89
C PHE A 130 6.79 -21.56 -24.24
N VAL A 131 7.14 -21.37 -22.96
CA VAL A 131 7.97 -22.34 -22.23
C VAL A 131 7.26 -23.67 -22.08
N VAL A 132 5.96 -23.66 -21.78
CA VAL A 132 5.14 -24.86 -21.69
C VAL A 132 5.13 -25.64 -23.01
N GLN A 133 4.95 -24.96 -24.14
CA GLN A 133 4.98 -25.62 -25.45
C GLN A 133 6.34 -26.27 -25.73
N HIS A 134 7.43 -25.62 -25.32
CA HIS A 134 8.77 -26.19 -25.44
C HIS A 134 8.94 -27.44 -24.56
N LEU A 135 8.54 -27.37 -23.28
CA LEU A 135 8.62 -28.48 -22.34
C LEU A 135 7.70 -29.65 -22.71
N ALA A 136 6.60 -29.39 -23.44
CA ALA A 136 5.70 -30.41 -23.93
C ALA A 136 6.34 -31.33 -24.98
N ARG A 137 7.28 -30.80 -25.80
CA ARG A 137 7.92 -31.55 -26.89
C ARG A 137 9.01 -32.52 -26.43
N GLY A 138 9.53 -32.39 -25.20
CA GLY A 138 10.72 -33.13 -24.74
C GLY A 138 10.53 -34.59 -24.31
N GLY A 139 9.48 -35.32 -24.74
CA GLY A 139 9.19 -36.71 -24.35
C GLY A 139 8.90 -36.94 -22.85
N GLY A 140 8.36 -38.09 -22.44
CA GLY A 140 8.04 -38.40 -21.03
C GLY A 140 6.80 -37.66 -20.47
N ASP A 141 6.60 -37.68 -19.14
CA ASP A 141 5.48 -36.96 -18.49
C ASP A 141 5.68 -35.45 -18.55
N HIS A 142 5.29 -34.84 -19.65
CA HIS A 142 5.44 -33.41 -19.85
C HIS A 142 4.65 -32.56 -18.85
N THR A 143 3.55 -33.08 -18.29
CA THR A 143 2.72 -32.33 -17.34
C THR A 143 3.43 -32.10 -16.02
N HIS A 144 4.26 -33.05 -15.58
CA HIS A 144 5.14 -32.88 -14.44
C HIS A 144 6.06 -31.67 -14.65
N ARG A 145 6.72 -31.60 -15.81
CA ARG A 145 7.65 -30.50 -16.15
C ARG A 145 6.95 -29.15 -16.22
N ILE A 146 5.74 -29.10 -16.78
CA ILE A 146 4.91 -27.89 -16.86
C ILE A 146 4.55 -27.39 -15.46
N THR A 147 4.04 -28.27 -14.61
CA THR A 147 3.66 -27.90 -13.24
C THR A 147 4.87 -27.50 -12.39
N LEU A 148 6.01 -28.18 -12.57
CA LEU A 148 7.26 -27.81 -11.90
C LEU A 148 7.78 -26.45 -12.38
N ALA A 149 7.72 -26.15 -13.68
CA ALA A 149 8.10 -24.85 -14.21
C ALA A 149 7.25 -23.73 -13.60
N TYR A 150 5.92 -23.90 -13.55
CA TYR A 150 5.02 -22.97 -12.87
C TYR A 150 5.45 -22.73 -11.42
N SER A 151 5.68 -23.80 -10.64
CA SER A 151 6.12 -23.72 -9.24
C SER A 151 7.45 -22.96 -9.08
N ILE A 152 8.45 -23.24 -9.94
CA ILE A 152 9.76 -22.58 -9.89
C ILE A 152 9.66 -21.10 -10.26
N ASN A 153 8.79 -20.73 -11.21
CA ASN A 153 8.55 -19.33 -11.52
C ASN A 153 7.89 -18.59 -10.35
N THR A 154 6.90 -19.20 -9.70
CA THR A 154 6.28 -18.65 -8.47
C THR A 154 7.27 -18.57 -7.31
N LEU A 155 8.21 -19.51 -7.19
CA LEU A 155 9.31 -19.43 -6.21
C LEU A 155 10.26 -18.28 -6.53
N GLY A 156 10.52 -18.04 -7.81
CA GLY A 156 11.27 -16.89 -8.30
C GLY A 156 10.59 -15.58 -7.90
N ALA A 157 9.28 -15.49 -8.18
CA ALA A 157 8.42 -14.37 -7.78
C ALA A 157 8.51 -14.07 -6.27
N PHE A 158 8.43 -15.10 -5.43
CA PHE A 158 8.67 -14.97 -3.98
C PHE A 158 10.04 -14.32 -3.68
N GLY A 159 11.11 -14.83 -4.29
CA GLY A 159 12.45 -14.26 -4.14
C GLY A 159 12.55 -12.80 -4.62
N GLY A 160 11.87 -12.46 -5.72
CA GLY A 160 11.78 -11.11 -6.25
C GLY A 160 11.14 -10.12 -5.27
N VAL A 161 10.00 -10.48 -4.68
CA VAL A 161 9.32 -9.64 -3.66
C VAL A 161 10.19 -9.46 -2.43
N MET A 162 10.84 -10.53 -1.96
CA MET A 162 11.74 -10.44 -0.80
C MET A 162 12.95 -9.56 -1.06
N LEU A 163 13.61 -9.73 -2.21
CA LEU A 163 14.74 -8.89 -2.58
C LEU A 163 14.31 -7.44 -2.78
N ALA A 164 13.21 -7.17 -3.49
CA ALA A 164 12.70 -5.82 -3.69
C ALA A 164 12.40 -5.10 -2.36
N THR A 165 11.66 -5.78 -1.48
CA THR A 165 11.16 -5.21 -0.21
C THR A 165 12.27 -5.02 0.81
N PHE A 166 13.19 -5.97 0.94
CA PHE A 166 14.16 -5.97 2.05
C PHE A 166 15.55 -5.45 1.65
N VAL A 167 15.88 -5.39 0.36
CA VAL A 167 17.27 -5.12 -0.07
C VAL A 167 17.33 -4.10 -1.20
N LEU A 168 16.71 -4.37 -2.35
CA LEU A 168 16.99 -3.66 -3.60
C LEU A 168 16.55 -2.20 -3.52
N ILE A 169 15.31 -1.91 -3.09
CA ILE A 169 14.82 -0.52 -3.05
C ILE A 169 15.63 0.32 -2.06
N LEU A 170 15.95 -0.22 -0.89
CA LEU A 170 16.72 0.49 0.13
C LEU A 170 18.15 0.82 -0.33
N LYS A 171 18.80 -0.13 -1.03
CA LYS A 171 20.22 -0.02 -1.43
C LYS A 171 20.43 0.61 -2.81
N LEU A 172 19.58 0.31 -3.77
CA LEU A 172 19.72 0.71 -5.18
C LEU A 172 18.69 1.75 -5.62
N GLY A 173 17.68 2.05 -4.79
CA GLY A 173 16.56 2.90 -5.17
C GLY A 173 15.60 2.18 -6.12
N ILE A 174 14.54 2.89 -6.52
CA ILE A 174 13.52 2.36 -7.43
C ILE A 174 14.10 2.10 -8.82
N GLN A 175 14.84 3.05 -9.39
CA GLN A 175 15.45 2.97 -10.71
C GLN A 175 16.57 1.93 -10.74
N GLY A 176 17.46 1.89 -9.74
CA GLY A 176 18.52 0.90 -9.68
C GLY A 176 17.98 -0.54 -9.55
N SER A 177 16.90 -0.72 -8.77
CA SER A 177 16.20 -2.01 -8.68
C SER A 177 15.61 -2.43 -10.04
N LEU A 178 15.00 -1.49 -10.76
CA LEU A 178 14.45 -1.72 -12.10
C LEU A 178 15.54 -2.11 -13.10
N HIS A 179 16.65 -1.35 -13.14
CA HIS A 179 17.76 -1.61 -14.04
C HIS A 179 18.39 -2.98 -13.80
N LEU A 180 18.55 -3.39 -12.54
CA LEU A 180 19.06 -4.73 -12.21
C LEU A 180 18.12 -5.83 -12.70
N ALA A 181 16.81 -5.70 -12.46
CA ALA A 181 15.83 -6.66 -12.94
C ALA A 181 15.78 -6.73 -14.48
N VAL A 182 15.88 -5.59 -15.17
CA VAL A 182 16.01 -5.52 -16.63
C VAL A 182 17.27 -6.24 -17.13
N ALA A 183 18.43 -5.99 -16.51
CA ALA A 183 19.67 -6.65 -16.91
C ALA A 183 19.57 -8.18 -16.79
N ILE A 184 18.98 -8.67 -15.69
CA ILE A 184 18.76 -10.10 -15.47
C ILE A 184 17.76 -10.68 -16.49
N ALA A 185 16.65 -9.99 -16.76
CA ALA A 185 15.64 -10.44 -17.73
C ALA A 185 16.19 -10.46 -19.16
N LEU A 186 16.96 -9.45 -19.57
CA LEU A 186 17.65 -9.43 -20.87
C LEU A 186 18.64 -10.57 -20.99
N ALA A 187 19.45 -10.81 -19.96
CA ALA A 187 20.38 -11.94 -19.93
C ALA A 187 19.64 -13.28 -20.06
N CYS A 188 18.48 -13.42 -19.40
CA CYS A 188 17.64 -14.61 -19.51
C CYS A 188 17.05 -14.78 -20.92
N GLY A 189 16.57 -13.69 -21.54
CA GLY A 189 16.05 -13.69 -22.91
C GLY A 189 17.13 -14.07 -23.93
N ILE A 190 18.33 -13.50 -23.82
CA ILE A 190 19.48 -13.83 -24.66
C ILE A 190 19.90 -15.30 -24.45
N ALA A 191 20.02 -15.75 -23.20
CA ALA A 191 20.35 -17.14 -22.90
C ALA A 191 19.31 -18.11 -23.49
N ALA A 192 18.02 -17.81 -23.37
CA ALA A 192 16.94 -18.59 -23.97
C ALA A 192 17.02 -18.63 -25.50
N TRP A 193 17.41 -17.53 -26.14
CA TRP A 193 17.59 -17.46 -27.59
C TRP A 193 18.74 -18.33 -28.09
N LEU A 194 19.84 -18.38 -27.33
CA LEU A 194 21.05 -19.13 -27.65
C LEU A 194 20.94 -20.63 -27.35
N LEU A 195 20.00 -21.04 -26.49
CA LEU A 195 19.80 -22.45 -26.17
C LEU A 195 19.41 -23.26 -27.41
N PRO A 196 20.09 -24.39 -27.67
CA PRO A 196 19.79 -25.23 -28.81
C PRO A 196 18.37 -25.82 -28.71
N ALA A 197 17.73 -26.00 -29.85
CA ALA A 197 16.50 -26.78 -29.90
C ALA A 197 16.81 -28.21 -29.43
N PRO A 198 15.96 -28.86 -28.62
CA PRO A 198 16.05 -30.28 -28.34
C PRO A 198 16.22 -31.03 -29.67
N GLY A 199 17.21 -31.91 -29.73
CA GLY A 199 17.76 -32.44 -30.98
C GLY A 199 16.72 -32.78 -32.03
N ALA A 200 16.97 -32.30 -33.26
CA ALA A 200 16.25 -32.55 -34.50
C ALA A 200 16.22 -34.04 -34.94
N ALA A 201 16.41 -35.00 -34.03
CA ALA A 201 16.34 -36.43 -34.33
C ALA A 201 14.89 -36.94 -34.47
N ALA A 202 13.88 -36.07 -34.36
CA ALA A 202 12.48 -36.37 -34.66
C ALA A 202 11.87 -35.46 -35.75
N ASP A 203 12.68 -34.60 -36.40
CA ASP A 203 12.22 -33.60 -37.38
C ASP A 203 12.08 -34.14 -38.83
N SER A 204 12.08 -35.47 -39.04
CA SER A 204 11.82 -36.06 -40.37
C SER A 204 10.34 -36.31 -40.67
N ALA A 205 9.42 -35.80 -39.85
CA ALA A 205 8.01 -35.72 -40.22
C ALA A 205 7.52 -34.30 -39.91
N VAL A 206 7.54 -33.43 -40.93
CA VAL A 206 6.56 -32.35 -40.99
C VAL A 206 5.20 -33.05 -40.84
N PRO A 207 4.44 -32.85 -39.76
CA PRO A 207 3.08 -33.36 -39.75
C PRO A 207 2.39 -32.68 -40.92
N GLU A 208 1.78 -33.47 -41.81
CA GLU A 208 0.81 -32.96 -42.79
C GLU A 208 -0.06 -31.90 -42.10
N PRO A 209 -0.43 -30.80 -42.78
CA PRO A 209 -1.36 -29.83 -42.22
C PRO A 209 -2.57 -30.63 -41.74
N ALA A 210 -2.74 -30.69 -40.42
CA ALA A 210 -3.68 -31.59 -39.76
C ALA A 210 -5.09 -31.33 -40.27
N ALA A 211 -5.45 -32.01 -41.36
CA ALA A 211 -6.79 -32.06 -41.87
C ALA A 211 -7.60 -32.86 -40.86
N LYS A 212 -8.37 -32.14 -40.05
CA LYS A 212 -9.43 -32.66 -39.18
C LYS A 212 -9.00 -33.61 -38.04
N GLN A 213 -7.94 -33.30 -37.29
CA GLN A 213 -7.96 -33.71 -35.88
C GLN A 213 -8.93 -32.77 -35.16
N ALA A 214 -10.11 -33.31 -34.79
CA ALA A 214 -11.12 -32.58 -34.03
C ALA A 214 -10.44 -31.80 -32.90
N GLU A 215 -10.69 -30.49 -32.79
CA GLU A 215 -10.14 -29.68 -31.69
C GLU A 215 -10.37 -30.43 -30.38
N GLN A 216 -9.29 -30.96 -29.79
CA GLN A 216 -9.38 -31.66 -28.51
C GLN A 216 -9.60 -30.60 -27.43
N ARG A 217 -10.87 -30.27 -27.22
CA ARG A 217 -11.32 -29.28 -26.26
C ARG A 217 -11.34 -29.93 -24.88
N LEU A 218 -10.66 -29.29 -23.93
CA LEU A 218 -10.86 -29.62 -22.52
C LEU A 218 -12.35 -29.45 -22.15
N PRO A 219 -12.90 -30.33 -21.30
CA PRO A 219 -14.24 -30.16 -20.78
C PRO A 219 -14.41 -28.81 -20.08
N LEU A 220 -15.56 -28.15 -20.28
CA LEU A 220 -15.87 -26.82 -19.71
C LEU A 220 -15.57 -26.72 -18.20
N ARG A 221 -15.78 -27.81 -17.45
CA ARG A 221 -15.50 -27.86 -16.00
C ARG A 221 -14.07 -27.47 -15.62
N TRP A 222 -13.07 -27.76 -16.46
CA TRP A 222 -11.67 -27.41 -16.18
C TRP A 222 -11.38 -25.92 -16.41
N TYR A 223 -12.07 -25.31 -17.37
CA TYR A 223 -12.05 -23.85 -17.55
C TYR A 223 -12.77 -23.15 -16.39
N LEU A 224 -13.95 -23.61 -16.01
CA LEU A 224 -14.68 -23.09 -14.85
C LEU A 224 -13.86 -23.23 -13.55
N LEU A 225 -13.17 -24.36 -13.37
CA LEU A 225 -12.28 -24.56 -12.24
C LEU A 225 -11.12 -23.56 -12.24
N ALA A 226 -10.44 -23.37 -13.38
CA ALA A 226 -9.35 -22.40 -13.49
C ALA A 226 -9.84 -20.96 -13.24
N GLY A 227 -11.00 -20.58 -13.77
CA GLY A 227 -11.61 -19.27 -13.53
C GLY A 227 -11.97 -19.06 -12.06
N LEU A 228 -12.70 -19.99 -11.46
CA LEU A 228 -13.11 -19.90 -10.05
C LEU A 228 -11.90 -19.90 -9.11
N SER A 229 -10.87 -20.73 -9.38
CA SER A 229 -9.68 -20.73 -8.55
C SER A 229 -8.94 -19.40 -8.62
N GLY A 230 -8.93 -18.74 -9.78
CA GLY A 230 -8.34 -17.41 -9.94
C GLY A 230 -9.10 -16.36 -9.13
N PHE A 231 -10.41 -16.30 -9.34
CA PHE A 231 -11.30 -15.38 -8.63
C PHE A 231 -11.17 -15.52 -7.11
N CYS A 232 -11.36 -16.73 -6.59
CA CYS A 232 -11.33 -16.94 -5.14
C CYS A 232 -9.94 -16.76 -4.55
N MET A 233 -8.86 -17.16 -5.25
CA MET A 233 -7.49 -17.00 -4.73
C MET A 233 -7.13 -15.53 -4.52
N LEU A 234 -7.33 -14.68 -5.54
CA LEU A 234 -6.99 -13.26 -5.43
C LEU A 234 -7.95 -12.49 -4.52
N ALA A 235 -9.25 -12.87 -4.50
CA ALA A 235 -10.18 -12.30 -3.53
C ALA A 235 -9.76 -12.61 -2.09
N VAL A 236 -9.40 -13.87 -1.79
CA VAL A 236 -8.89 -14.28 -0.47
C VAL A 236 -7.60 -13.54 -0.12
N GLN A 237 -6.68 -13.34 -1.07
CA GLN A 237 -5.44 -12.58 -0.84
C GLN A 237 -5.73 -11.14 -0.38
N VAL A 238 -6.65 -10.46 -1.08
CA VAL A 238 -7.06 -9.10 -0.74
C VAL A 238 -7.70 -9.05 0.65
N LEU A 239 -8.62 -9.96 0.95
CA LEU A 239 -9.26 -10.02 2.27
C LEU A 239 -8.28 -10.34 3.39
N TYR A 240 -7.30 -11.23 3.18
CA TYR A 240 -6.27 -11.49 4.18
C TYR A 240 -5.40 -10.28 4.42
N ASN A 241 -5.04 -9.53 3.39
CA ASN A 241 -4.30 -8.28 3.57
C ASN A 241 -5.09 -7.29 4.46
N ARG A 242 -6.41 -7.19 4.25
CA ARG A 242 -7.30 -6.36 5.10
C ARG A 242 -7.44 -6.88 6.52
N MET A 243 -7.49 -8.19 6.68
CA MET A 243 -7.54 -8.82 8.00
C MET A 243 -6.28 -8.52 8.81
N PHE A 244 -5.08 -8.70 8.23
CA PHE A 244 -3.83 -8.40 8.91
C PHE A 244 -3.64 -6.90 9.16
N SER A 245 -4.18 -6.02 8.31
CA SER A 245 -4.05 -4.58 8.52
C SER A 245 -4.75 -4.06 9.78
N LEU A 246 -5.67 -4.85 10.35
CA LEU A 246 -6.33 -4.58 11.63
C LEU A 246 -5.41 -4.73 12.84
N VAL A 247 -4.25 -5.37 12.70
CA VAL A 247 -3.37 -5.78 13.82
C VAL A 247 -1.91 -5.38 13.58
N PHE A 248 -1.49 -5.21 12.33
CA PHE A 248 -0.11 -4.91 11.95
C PHE A 248 0.22 -3.42 11.91
N HIS A 249 1.53 -3.15 11.89
CA HIS A 249 2.13 -1.83 11.71
C HIS A 249 1.89 -1.21 10.32
N ASN A 250 1.36 -2.01 9.37
CA ASN A 250 1.04 -1.60 7.99
C ASN A 250 2.23 -0.98 7.22
N SER A 251 3.44 -1.42 7.56
CA SER A 251 4.66 -1.03 6.84
C SER A 251 4.84 -1.84 5.55
N THR A 252 5.73 -1.35 4.69
CA THR A 252 6.15 -2.06 3.47
C THR A 252 6.72 -3.45 3.76
N TYR A 253 7.34 -3.66 4.92
CA TYR A 253 7.82 -4.98 5.34
C TYR A 253 6.68 -5.93 5.71
N SER A 254 5.70 -5.48 6.49
CA SER A 254 4.54 -6.29 6.87
C SER A 254 3.72 -6.69 5.62
N PHE A 255 3.49 -5.75 4.69
CA PHE A 255 2.82 -6.03 3.43
C PHE A 255 3.61 -7.00 2.54
N GLY A 256 4.93 -6.78 2.41
CA GLY A 256 5.82 -7.66 1.68
C GLY A 256 5.86 -9.07 2.25
N ALA A 257 5.83 -9.24 3.57
CA ALA A 257 5.77 -10.55 4.24
C ALA A 257 4.48 -11.32 3.91
N ILE A 258 3.32 -10.65 3.87
CA ILE A 258 2.05 -11.28 3.47
C ILE A 258 2.15 -11.84 2.06
N ILE A 259 2.61 -11.02 1.11
CA ILE A 259 2.78 -11.44 -0.30
C ILE A 259 3.81 -12.58 -0.40
N ALA A 260 4.92 -12.51 0.34
CA ALA A 260 5.93 -13.56 0.33
C ALA A 260 5.39 -14.91 0.78
N VAL A 261 4.71 -14.95 1.94
CA VAL A 261 4.12 -16.20 2.44
C VAL A 261 3.08 -16.73 1.46
N PHE A 262 2.29 -15.84 0.86
CA PHE A 262 1.30 -16.21 -0.15
C PHE A 262 1.95 -16.85 -1.38
N LEU A 263 3.00 -16.24 -1.94
CA LEU A 263 3.75 -16.76 -3.09
C LEU A 263 4.50 -18.05 -2.77
N ALA A 264 5.11 -18.15 -1.58
CA ALA A 264 5.78 -19.37 -1.12
C ALA A 264 4.79 -20.53 -0.99
N ALA A 265 3.59 -20.28 -0.45
CA ALA A 265 2.51 -21.26 -0.37
C ALA A 265 2.00 -21.70 -1.76
N LEU A 266 1.84 -20.78 -2.71
CA LEU A 266 1.49 -21.11 -4.09
C LEU A 266 2.58 -21.91 -4.81
N ALA A 267 3.84 -21.55 -4.61
CA ALA A 267 4.99 -22.29 -5.15
C ALA A 267 5.03 -23.72 -4.60
N LEU A 268 4.82 -23.89 -3.29
CA LEU A 268 4.70 -25.19 -2.63
C LEU A 268 3.52 -26.00 -3.18
N ALA A 269 2.36 -25.39 -3.38
CA ALA A 269 1.18 -26.05 -3.95
C ALA A 269 1.47 -26.59 -5.35
N GLY A 270 2.10 -25.79 -6.21
CA GLY A 270 2.55 -26.23 -7.54
C GLY A 270 3.53 -27.40 -7.45
N TRP A 271 4.51 -27.33 -6.56
CA TRP A 271 5.49 -28.40 -6.36
C TRP A 271 4.85 -29.71 -5.87
N LEU A 272 3.91 -29.66 -4.93
CA LEU A 272 3.16 -30.83 -4.46
C LEU A 272 2.41 -31.50 -5.61
N VAL A 273 1.68 -30.72 -6.41
CA VAL A 273 0.95 -31.24 -7.59
C VAL A 273 1.90 -31.75 -8.67
N SER A 274 3.10 -31.17 -8.78
CA SER A 274 4.14 -31.69 -9.66
C SER A 274 4.60 -33.09 -9.25
N ARG A 275 4.39 -33.54 -8.00
CA ARG A 275 4.72 -34.93 -7.59
C ARG A 275 3.55 -35.89 -7.64
N TRP A 276 2.33 -35.38 -7.76
CA TRP A 276 1.13 -36.20 -7.79
C TRP A 276 0.92 -36.86 -9.16
N PRO A 277 0.48 -38.14 -9.20
CA PRO A 277 0.18 -38.80 -10.46
C PRO A 277 -1.06 -38.16 -11.11
N ALA A 278 -1.14 -38.13 -12.44
CA ALA A 278 -2.28 -37.54 -13.17
C ALA A 278 -3.61 -38.32 -13.04
N ALA A 279 -3.66 -39.37 -12.22
CA ALA A 279 -4.87 -40.13 -11.92
C ALA A 279 -5.75 -39.39 -10.90
N HIS A 280 -7.07 -39.59 -11.01
CA HIS A 280 -8.08 -39.08 -10.07
C HIS A 280 -8.04 -37.56 -9.83
N LEU A 281 -7.62 -36.77 -10.83
CA LEU A 281 -7.48 -35.31 -10.69
C LEU A 281 -8.80 -34.65 -10.25
N SER A 282 -9.96 -35.02 -10.81
CA SER A 282 -11.25 -34.47 -10.39
C SER A 282 -11.53 -34.64 -8.88
N GLN A 283 -11.22 -35.81 -8.32
CA GLN A 283 -11.41 -36.10 -6.89
C GLN A 283 -10.45 -35.32 -6.03
N ARG A 284 -9.20 -35.20 -6.48
CA ARG A 284 -8.20 -34.38 -5.77
C ARG A 284 -8.56 -32.91 -5.81
N SER A 285 -9.05 -32.40 -6.94
CA SER A 285 -9.53 -31.01 -7.06
C SER A 285 -10.73 -30.77 -6.17
N ALA A 286 -11.67 -31.72 -6.09
CA ALA A 286 -12.80 -31.63 -5.19
C ALA A 286 -12.37 -31.58 -3.71
N ARG A 287 -11.49 -32.49 -3.29
CA ARG A 287 -10.95 -32.52 -1.92
C ARG A 287 -10.16 -31.26 -1.59
N ALA A 288 -9.36 -30.76 -2.53
CA ALA A 288 -8.62 -29.51 -2.36
C ALA A 288 -9.57 -28.32 -2.18
N ALA A 289 -10.65 -28.24 -2.97
CA ALA A 289 -11.66 -27.19 -2.81
C ALA A 289 -12.39 -27.28 -1.47
N LEU A 290 -12.84 -28.47 -1.07
CA LEU A 290 -13.46 -28.69 0.25
C LEU A 290 -12.51 -28.33 1.40
N LEU A 291 -11.23 -28.74 1.31
CA LEU A 291 -10.21 -28.36 2.27
C LEU A 291 -9.99 -26.85 2.31
N SER A 292 -9.98 -26.18 1.15
CA SER A 292 -9.82 -24.73 1.06
C SER A 292 -10.96 -24.00 1.77
N ALA A 293 -12.20 -24.44 1.59
CA ALA A 293 -13.37 -23.85 2.25
C ALA A 293 -13.24 -23.85 3.77
N VAL A 294 -12.85 -25.00 4.35
CA VAL A 294 -12.65 -25.16 5.80
C VAL A 294 -11.40 -24.43 6.27
N ALA A 295 -10.28 -24.56 5.55
CA ALA A 295 -9.01 -23.98 5.93
C ALA A 295 -9.08 -22.46 5.98
N ILE A 296 -9.77 -21.80 5.04
CA ILE A 296 -9.92 -20.34 5.04
C ILE A 296 -10.53 -19.85 6.36
N LEU A 297 -11.65 -20.44 6.79
CA LEU A 297 -12.32 -20.08 8.04
C LEU A 297 -11.50 -20.46 9.28
N LEU A 298 -10.79 -21.59 9.22
CA LEU A 298 -9.86 -21.96 10.28
C LEU A 298 -8.72 -20.93 10.41
N GLY A 299 -8.20 -20.44 9.30
CA GLY A 299 -7.17 -19.39 9.27
C GLY A 299 -7.64 -18.09 9.89
N VAL A 300 -8.88 -17.67 9.58
CA VAL A 300 -9.54 -16.52 10.22
C VAL A 300 -9.69 -16.74 11.71
N LEU A 301 -10.16 -17.92 12.13
CA LEU A 301 -10.34 -18.25 13.55
C LEU A 301 -9.00 -18.25 14.31
N VAL A 302 -7.95 -18.84 13.73
CA VAL A 302 -6.59 -18.80 14.31
C VAL A 302 -6.15 -17.36 14.48
N PHE A 303 -6.28 -16.53 13.44
CA PHE A 303 -5.92 -15.11 13.52
C PHE A 303 -6.68 -14.39 14.64
N GLN A 304 -8.00 -14.53 14.71
CA GLN A 304 -8.83 -13.88 15.72
C GLN A 304 -8.45 -14.33 17.14
N ARG A 305 -8.26 -15.64 17.36
CA ARG A 305 -7.91 -16.18 18.69
C ARG A 305 -6.50 -15.79 19.12
N SER A 306 -5.55 -15.76 18.19
CA SER A 306 -4.15 -15.45 18.46
C SER A 306 -3.92 -13.95 18.67
N THR A 307 -4.67 -13.08 18.01
CA THR A 307 -4.44 -11.62 18.06
C THR A 307 -5.41 -10.90 18.98
N ARG A 308 -6.62 -11.44 19.16
CA ARG A 308 -7.75 -10.73 19.76
C ARG A 308 -8.06 -9.37 19.09
N LEU A 309 -7.64 -9.20 17.84
CA LEU A 309 -7.64 -7.91 17.14
C LEU A 309 -6.92 -6.80 17.94
N GLY A 310 -5.95 -7.21 18.78
CA GLY A 310 -5.00 -6.36 19.47
C GLY A 310 -3.75 -6.15 18.63
N TYR A 311 -3.05 -5.04 18.85
CA TYR A 311 -1.89 -4.66 18.06
C TYR A 311 -0.74 -5.62 18.32
N LEU A 312 -0.06 -6.07 17.27
CA LEU A 312 1.00 -7.10 17.34
C LEU A 312 2.33 -6.58 17.93
N GLY A 313 2.30 -5.71 18.93
CA GLY A 313 3.47 -5.20 19.67
C GLY A 313 3.33 -5.23 21.19
N VAL A 314 2.17 -5.62 21.72
CA VAL A 314 1.85 -5.51 23.17
C VAL A 314 1.81 -6.87 23.86
N SER A 315 1.58 -7.96 23.12
CA SER A 315 1.73 -9.37 23.53
C SER A 315 1.02 -10.23 22.50
N VAL A 316 1.62 -11.36 22.11
CA VAL A 316 0.91 -12.39 21.33
C VAL A 316 0.70 -13.58 22.25
N PRO A 317 -0.52 -13.83 22.76
CA PRO A 317 -0.81 -14.92 23.68
C PRO A 317 -0.35 -16.30 23.17
N LEU A 318 -0.30 -16.51 21.85
CA LEU A 318 0.16 -17.75 21.23
C LEU A 318 1.65 -18.04 21.47
N PHE A 319 2.48 -17.02 21.69
CA PHE A 319 3.93 -17.17 21.83
C PHE A 319 4.43 -17.02 23.27
N GLY A 320 3.55 -16.84 24.26
CA GLY A 320 3.97 -16.42 25.60
C GLY A 320 4.47 -14.98 25.55
N GLY A 321 3.95 -14.12 26.45
CA GLY A 321 4.08 -12.66 26.37
C GLY A 321 5.50 -12.10 26.21
N ASP A 322 6.54 -12.90 26.49
CA ASP A 322 7.94 -12.49 26.58
C ASP A 322 8.80 -12.84 25.34
N LEU A 323 8.25 -13.52 24.32
CA LEU A 323 9.04 -13.96 23.14
C LEU A 323 9.21 -12.88 22.05
N VAL A 324 8.45 -11.79 22.10
CA VAL A 324 8.58 -10.68 21.15
C VAL A 324 9.32 -9.55 21.86
N ASP A 325 10.65 -9.60 21.82
CA ASP A 325 11.46 -8.40 22.11
C ASP A 325 10.91 -7.23 21.29
N HIS A 326 10.91 -6.03 21.86
CA HIS A 326 10.42 -4.81 21.19
C HIS A 326 11.10 -4.59 19.82
N SER A 327 12.27 -5.20 19.58
CA SER A 327 13.00 -5.18 18.32
C SER A 327 12.16 -5.40 17.04
N PHE A 328 12.56 -4.72 15.98
CA PHE A 328 12.01 -4.88 14.63
C PHE A 328 12.08 -6.33 14.12
N LEU A 329 13.18 -7.04 14.39
CA LEU A 329 13.37 -8.43 13.96
C LEU A 329 12.38 -9.37 14.68
N GLY A 330 12.21 -9.20 15.99
CA GLY A 330 11.22 -9.95 16.78
C GLY A 330 9.80 -9.75 16.23
N TYR A 331 9.43 -8.50 15.95
CA TYR A 331 8.17 -8.15 15.31
C TYR A 331 7.99 -8.84 13.95
N MET A 332 9.00 -8.79 13.06
CA MET A 332 8.93 -9.40 11.73
C MET A 332 8.81 -10.93 11.79
N LEU A 333 9.53 -11.59 12.70
CA LEU A 333 9.42 -13.04 12.89
C LEU A 333 8.03 -13.43 13.39
N ALA A 334 7.52 -12.74 14.41
CA ALA A 334 6.18 -12.99 14.94
C ALA A 334 5.09 -12.74 13.90
N ALA A 335 5.18 -11.63 13.16
CA ALA A 335 4.25 -11.30 12.07
C ALA A 335 4.28 -12.37 10.97
N THR A 336 5.47 -12.75 10.49
CA THR A 336 5.63 -13.77 9.44
C THR A 336 5.10 -15.13 9.88
N LEU A 337 5.35 -15.52 11.13
CA LEU A 337 4.85 -16.78 11.67
C LEU A 337 3.32 -16.78 11.81
N LEU A 338 2.74 -15.68 12.30
CA LEU A 338 1.28 -15.52 12.35
C LEU A 338 0.66 -15.59 10.95
N ILE A 339 1.24 -14.89 9.97
CA ILE A 339 0.81 -14.98 8.57
C ILE A 339 0.86 -16.44 8.11
N LEU A 340 2.00 -17.12 8.30
CA LEU A 340 2.21 -18.51 7.86
C LEU A 340 1.18 -19.47 8.45
N ILE A 341 0.92 -19.39 9.76
CA ILE A 341 -0.03 -20.29 10.43
C ILE A 341 -1.47 -19.97 10.02
N SER A 342 -1.82 -18.70 9.83
CA SER A 342 -3.17 -18.28 9.45
C SER A 342 -3.50 -18.55 7.97
N ILE A 343 -2.57 -18.32 7.03
CA ILE A 343 -2.88 -18.40 5.58
C ILE A 343 -2.14 -19.50 4.83
N GLY A 344 -1.08 -20.09 5.39
CA GLY A 344 -0.25 -21.08 4.69
C GLY A 344 -1.06 -22.29 4.20
N LEU A 345 -1.81 -22.96 5.09
CA LEU A 345 -2.65 -24.10 4.72
C LEU A 345 -3.77 -23.72 3.72
N PRO A 346 -4.57 -22.65 3.95
CA PRO A 346 -5.59 -22.19 2.99
C PRO A 346 -5.03 -21.97 1.58
N VAL A 347 -3.90 -21.25 1.48
CA VAL A 347 -3.30 -20.87 0.20
C VAL A 347 -2.64 -22.07 -0.48
N VAL A 348 -2.00 -22.97 0.27
CA VAL A 348 -1.48 -24.22 -0.31
C VAL A 348 -2.65 -25.05 -0.87
N ALA A 349 -3.72 -25.26 -0.09
CA ALA A 349 -4.86 -26.07 -0.51
C ALA A 349 -5.52 -25.51 -1.77
N ALA A 350 -5.88 -24.23 -1.76
CA ALA A 350 -6.51 -23.56 -2.90
C ALA A 350 -5.55 -23.45 -4.10
N GLY A 351 -4.26 -23.27 -3.82
CA GLY A 351 -3.19 -23.11 -4.82
C GLY A 351 -2.93 -24.35 -5.65
N THR A 352 -3.39 -25.52 -5.21
CA THR A 352 -3.25 -26.76 -5.99
C THR A 352 -4.19 -26.84 -7.19
N LEU A 353 -5.28 -26.05 -7.21
CA LEU A 353 -6.37 -26.20 -8.19
C LEU A 353 -5.94 -25.89 -9.63
N LEU A 354 -5.23 -24.77 -9.85
CA LEU A 354 -4.72 -24.42 -11.18
C LEU A 354 -3.66 -25.43 -11.67
N PRO A 355 -2.61 -25.77 -10.88
CA PRO A 355 -1.69 -26.87 -11.19
C PRO A 355 -2.38 -28.19 -11.58
N MET A 356 -3.49 -28.56 -10.93
CA MET A 356 -4.25 -29.76 -11.30
C MET A 356 -4.93 -29.64 -12.68
N CYS A 357 -5.39 -28.43 -13.05
CA CYS A 357 -5.87 -28.17 -14.41
C CYS A 357 -4.75 -28.36 -15.44
N LEU A 358 -3.53 -27.93 -15.13
CA LEU A 358 -2.37 -28.14 -16.00
C LEU A 358 -2.00 -29.62 -16.10
N ARG A 359 -2.08 -30.38 -14.99
CA ARG A 359 -1.88 -31.85 -14.99
C ARG A 359 -2.89 -32.60 -15.87
N ARG A 360 -4.07 -32.04 -16.11
CA ARG A 360 -5.09 -32.65 -16.98
C ARG A 360 -4.68 -32.68 -18.46
N LEU A 361 -3.69 -31.88 -18.85
CA LEU A 361 -3.21 -31.77 -20.22
C LEU A 361 -2.33 -32.94 -20.69
N LYS A 362 -2.23 -34.02 -19.90
CA LYS A 362 -1.35 -35.17 -20.16
C LYS A 362 -1.47 -35.77 -21.55
N ASP A 363 -2.69 -35.76 -22.10
CA ASP A 363 -2.98 -36.34 -23.40
C ASP A 363 -2.90 -35.32 -24.55
N HIS A 364 -2.46 -34.07 -24.26
CA HIS A 364 -2.52 -32.92 -25.18
C HIS A 364 -1.15 -32.26 -25.37
N ALA A 365 -0.09 -33.06 -25.57
CA ALA A 365 1.29 -32.56 -25.71
C ALA A 365 1.45 -31.57 -26.88
N ALA A 366 0.82 -31.86 -28.04
CA ALA A 366 0.93 -31.03 -29.23
C ALA A 366 0.37 -29.60 -29.05
N ASP A 367 -0.72 -29.48 -28.30
CA ASP A 367 -1.48 -28.24 -28.07
C ASP A 367 -1.31 -27.66 -26.65
N SER A 368 -0.33 -28.13 -25.88
CA SER A 368 -0.16 -27.75 -24.48
C SER A 368 -0.03 -26.23 -24.28
N GLY A 369 0.74 -25.53 -25.13
CA GLY A 369 0.85 -24.07 -25.06
C GLY A 369 -0.48 -23.36 -25.31
N ARG A 370 -1.27 -23.84 -26.28
CA ARG A 370 -2.60 -23.29 -26.60
C ARG A 370 -3.58 -23.46 -25.44
N LEU A 371 -3.63 -24.65 -24.86
CA LEU A 371 -4.56 -24.96 -23.77
C LEU A 371 -4.15 -24.29 -22.46
N VAL A 372 -2.85 -24.28 -22.12
CA VAL A 372 -2.35 -23.53 -20.95
C VAL A 372 -2.62 -22.05 -21.10
N GLY A 373 -2.31 -21.45 -22.25
CA GLY A 373 -2.59 -20.03 -22.45
C GLY A 373 -4.07 -19.68 -22.27
N ARG A 374 -5.02 -20.52 -22.72
CA ARG A 374 -6.45 -20.31 -22.47
C ARG A 374 -6.85 -20.49 -21.00
N LEU A 375 -6.36 -21.54 -20.33
CA LEU A 375 -6.67 -21.80 -18.92
C LEU A 375 -6.13 -20.69 -18.02
N VAL A 376 -4.88 -20.28 -18.23
CA VAL A 376 -4.24 -19.25 -17.43
C VAL A 376 -4.83 -17.87 -17.76
N ALA A 377 -5.13 -17.55 -19.01
CA ALA A 377 -5.87 -16.33 -19.36
C ALA A 377 -7.19 -16.20 -18.59
N LEU A 378 -8.00 -17.26 -18.56
CA LEU A 378 -9.27 -17.27 -17.83
C LEU A 378 -9.05 -17.16 -16.32
N ASN A 379 -8.06 -17.88 -15.78
CA ASN A 379 -7.67 -17.77 -14.38
C ASN A 379 -7.27 -16.33 -14.02
N THR A 380 -6.43 -15.69 -14.83
CA THR A 380 -5.90 -14.34 -14.62
C THR A 380 -6.98 -13.26 -14.68
N VAL A 381 -7.88 -13.30 -15.68
CA VAL A 381 -8.98 -12.32 -15.76
C VAL A 381 -9.98 -12.49 -14.61
N CYS A 382 -10.29 -13.73 -14.23
CA CYS A 382 -11.13 -13.99 -13.07
C CYS A 382 -10.44 -13.59 -11.76
N ALA A 383 -9.12 -13.75 -11.66
CA ALA A 383 -8.32 -13.32 -10.52
C ALA A 383 -8.35 -11.79 -10.34
N ALA A 384 -8.21 -11.02 -11.43
CA ALA A 384 -8.41 -9.58 -11.42
C ALA A 384 -9.82 -9.21 -10.94
N ALA A 385 -10.85 -9.86 -11.48
CA ALA A 385 -12.23 -9.66 -11.06
C ALA A 385 -12.46 -10.03 -9.58
N GLY A 386 -11.75 -11.03 -9.05
CA GLY A 386 -11.77 -11.43 -7.65
C GLY A 386 -11.18 -10.37 -6.72
N ALA A 387 -9.99 -9.85 -7.06
CA ALA A 387 -9.34 -8.78 -6.29
C ALA A 387 -10.18 -7.49 -6.24
N LEU A 388 -10.75 -7.10 -7.40
CA LEU A 388 -11.63 -5.94 -7.51
C LEU A 388 -12.94 -6.14 -6.74
N SER A 389 -13.58 -7.30 -6.92
CA SER A 389 -14.80 -7.67 -6.17
C SER A 389 -14.57 -7.64 -4.67
N ALA A 390 -13.45 -8.19 -4.18
CA ALA A 390 -13.14 -8.17 -2.75
C ALA A 390 -13.09 -6.75 -2.19
N SER A 391 -12.44 -5.82 -2.89
CA SER A 391 -12.24 -4.45 -2.43
C SER A 391 -13.49 -3.57 -2.51
N PHE A 392 -14.23 -3.62 -3.63
CA PHE A 392 -15.29 -2.65 -3.93
C PHE A 392 -16.71 -3.21 -3.85
N ILE A 393 -16.88 -4.52 -3.74
CA ILE A 393 -18.20 -5.16 -3.68
C ILE A 393 -18.35 -5.92 -2.37
N MET A 394 -17.44 -6.82 -2.05
CA MET A 394 -17.57 -7.72 -0.90
C MET A 394 -17.38 -6.96 0.42
N LEU A 395 -16.32 -6.16 0.58
CA LEU A 395 -16.11 -5.39 1.81
C LEU A 395 -17.25 -4.39 2.08
N PRO A 396 -17.67 -3.52 1.14
CA PRO A 396 -18.72 -2.54 1.44
C PRO A 396 -20.11 -3.16 1.67
N LEU A 397 -20.43 -4.28 1.01
CA LEU A 397 -21.77 -4.90 1.09
C LEU A 397 -21.90 -5.97 2.18
N LEU A 398 -20.83 -6.73 2.43
CA LEU A 398 -20.86 -7.90 3.32
C LEU A 398 -20.01 -7.71 4.59
N GLY A 399 -19.03 -6.80 4.55
CA GLY A 399 -17.98 -6.69 5.56
C GLY A 399 -16.94 -7.82 5.46
N LEU A 400 -15.86 -7.69 6.22
CA LEU A 400 -14.67 -8.55 6.11
C LEU A 400 -14.98 -10.03 6.40
N TRP A 401 -15.67 -10.34 7.50
CA TRP A 401 -15.88 -11.72 7.92
C TRP A 401 -16.85 -12.48 7.01
N HIS A 402 -17.96 -11.86 6.62
CA HIS A 402 -18.91 -12.49 5.70
C HIS A 402 -18.33 -12.65 4.29
N SER A 403 -17.40 -11.78 3.89
CA SER A 403 -16.66 -11.94 2.64
C SER A 403 -15.82 -13.23 2.63
N PHE A 404 -15.16 -13.58 3.74
CA PHE A 404 -14.50 -14.89 3.88
C PHE A 404 -15.49 -16.05 3.84
N MET A 405 -16.65 -15.92 4.51
CA MET A 405 -17.70 -16.94 4.46
C MET A 405 -18.20 -17.17 3.04
N LEU A 406 -18.42 -16.11 2.26
CA LEU A 406 -18.82 -16.21 0.86
C LEU A 406 -17.79 -16.99 0.02
N LEU A 407 -16.49 -16.67 0.14
CA LEU A 407 -15.45 -17.38 -0.61
C LEU A 407 -15.31 -18.84 -0.17
N SER A 408 -15.46 -19.13 1.13
CA SER A 408 -15.53 -20.50 1.63
C SER A 408 -16.73 -21.26 1.07
N MET A 409 -17.91 -20.63 1.00
CA MET A 409 -19.10 -21.23 0.39
C MET A 409 -18.89 -21.51 -1.10
N LEU A 410 -18.23 -20.61 -1.86
CA LEU A 410 -17.91 -20.84 -3.26
C LEU A 410 -17.00 -22.07 -3.44
N TYR A 411 -15.96 -22.20 -2.62
CA TYR A 411 -15.09 -23.39 -2.64
C TYR A 411 -15.84 -24.68 -2.24
N LEU A 412 -16.73 -24.59 -1.25
CA LEU A 412 -17.54 -25.72 -0.80
C LEU A 412 -18.48 -26.21 -1.92
N LEU A 413 -19.27 -25.31 -2.50
CA LEU A 413 -20.18 -25.60 -3.62
C LEU A 413 -19.40 -26.18 -4.80
N PHE A 414 -18.24 -25.61 -5.10
CA PHE A 414 -17.39 -26.11 -6.16
C PHE A 414 -16.89 -27.55 -5.90
N GLY A 415 -16.40 -27.83 -4.70
CA GLY A 415 -15.99 -29.19 -4.31
C GLY A 415 -17.13 -30.21 -4.41
N LEU A 416 -18.34 -29.85 -3.96
CA LEU A 416 -19.53 -30.69 -4.03
C LEU A 416 -19.97 -30.99 -5.47
N THR A 417 -20.00 -29.98 -6.34
CA THR A 417 -20.40 -30.16 -7.74
C THR A 417 -19.46 -31.08 -8.52
N LEU A 418 -18.15 -31.06 -8.21
CA LEU A 418 -17.18 -31.98 -8.80
C LEU A 418 -17.41 -33.43 -8.35
N LEU A 419 -17.69 -33.67 -7.08
CA LEU A 419 -17.98 -35.02 -6.57
C LEU A 419 -19.30 -35.57 -7.11
N TRP A 420 -20.31 -34.70 -7.28
CA TRP A 420 -21.64 -35.09 -7.75
C TRP A 420 -21.61 -35.61 -9.17
N ARG A 421 -20.91 -34.90 -10.07
CA ARG A 421 -20.80 -35.30 -11.48
C ARG A 421 -20.02 -36.59 -11.73
N ASP A 422 -19.11 -36.95 -10.84
CA ASP A 422 -18.36 -38.22 -10.96
C ASP A 422 -19.17 -39.42 -10.37
N ASN A 423 -20.46 -39.23 -10.04
CA ASN A 423 -21.42 -40.23 -9.57
C ASN A 423 -21.00 -40.97 -8.28
N ARG A 424 -20.25 -40.29 -7.41
CA ARG A 424 -19.70 -40.85 -6.16
C ARG A 424 -20.46 -40.41 -4.92
N MET A 425 -21.76 -40.72 -4.87
CA MET A 425 -22.66 -40.28 -3.78
C MET A 425 -22.17 -40.64 -2.36
N ALA A 426 -21.50 -41.77 -2.17
CA ALA A 426 -20.94 -42.17 -0.85
C ALA A 426 -19.74 -41.30 -0.39
N GLN A 427 -18.96 -40.75 -1.31
CA GLN A 427 -17.89 -39.79 -1.00
C GLN A 427 -18.44 -38.38 -0.83
N LEU A 428 -19.52 -38.07 -1.57
CA LEU A 428 -20.28 -36.83 -1.45
C LEU A 428 -20.92 -36.69 -0.06
N SER A 429 -21.47 -37.78 0.48
CA SER A 429 -22.13 -37.79 1.79
C SER A 429 -21.17 -37.67 2.98
N SER A 430 -19.93 -38.17 2.88
CA SER A 430 -18.96 -38.11 3.99
C SER A 430 -18.14 -36.82 3.99
N TRP A 431 -17.39 -36.53 2.92
CA TRP A 431 -16.51 -35.35 2.86
C TRP A 431 -17.29 -34.05 2.71
N GLY A 432 -18.36 -34.07 1.91
CA GLY A 432 -19.23 -32.92 1.71
C GLY A 432 -19.94 -32.51 3.00
N ALA A 433 -20.54 -33.48 3.72
CA ALA A 433 -21.21 -33.21 4.99
C ALA A 433 -20.24 -32.75 6.08
N VAL A 434 -19.07 -33.38 6.20
CA VAL A 434 -18.04 -32.97 7.18
C VAL A 434 -17.55 -31.55 6.89
N SER A 435 -17.28 -31.22 5.62
CA SER A 435 -16.81 -29.88 5.24
C SER A 435 -17.90 -28.82 5.46
N LEU A 436 -19.15 -29.13 5.14
CA LEU A 436 -20.29 -28.25 5.40
C LEU A 436 -20.48 -28.03 6.91
N ALA A 437 -20.51 -29.11 7.70
CA ALA A 437 -20.63 -29.02 9.15
C ALA A 437 -19.48 -28.22 9.78
N ALA A 438 -18.24 -28.44 9.32
CA ALA A 438 -17.09 -27.65 9.75
C ALA A 438 -17.23 -26.18 9.35
N CYS A 439 -17.66 -25.86 8.13
CA CYS A 439 -17.87 -24.48 7.71
C CYS A 439 -18.96 -23.78 8.54
N LEU A 440 -20.08 -24.46 8.81
CA LEU A 440 -21.16 -23.92 9.64
C LEU A 440 -20.69 -23.69 11.08
N ALA A 441 -19.97 -24.65 11.67
CA ALA A 441 -19.41 -24.51 13.00
C ALA A 441 -18.39 -23.37 13.08
N LEU A 442 -17.46 -23.28 12.12
CA LEU A 442 -16.46 -22.22 12.08
C LEU A 442 -17.08 -20.85 11.82
N ALA A 443 -18.05 -20.74 10.91
CA ALA A 443 -18.74 -19.50 10.58
C ALA A 443 -19.34 -18.84 11.84
N TRP A 444 -19.94 -19.64 12.73
CA TRP A 444 -20.47 -19.18 14.01
C TRP A 444 -19.41 -18.49 14.89
N PHE A 445 -18.19 -19.02 14.91
CA PHE A 445 -17.10 -18.48 15.74
C PHE A 445 -16.30 -17.35 15.09
N THR A 446 -16.44 -17.14 13.78
CA THR A 446 -15.70 -16.10 13.04
C THR A 446 -16.37 -14.72 13.04
N ASN A 447 -17.61 -14.61 13.53
CA ASN A 447 -18.35 -13.34 13.52
C ASN A 447 -17.97 -12.45 14.71
N TRP A 448 -16.81 -11.80 14.60
CA TRP A 448 -16.27 -10.91 15.64
C TRP A 448 -16.46 -9.43 15.29
N PRO A 449 -16.57 -8.52 16.28
CA PRO A 449 -16.61 -7.10 15.98
C PRO A 449 -15.28 -6.67 15.33
N VAL A 450 -15.36 -6.06 14.15
CA VAL A 450 -14.16 -5.51 13.47
C VAL A 450 -13.58 -4.31 14.21
N VAL A 451 -14.37 -3.65 15.07
CA VAL A 451 -13.93 -2.56 15.96
C VAL A 451 -13.84 -3.04 17.40
N THR A 452 -12.64 -2.96 18.00
CA THR A 452 -12.36 -3.43 19.37
C THR A 452 -12.47 -2.38 20.45
N LYS A 453 -12.44 -1.07 20.11
CA LYS A 453 -12.58 -0.02 21.13
C LYS A 453 -13.93 -0.16 21.84
N ALA A 454 -13.89 -0.21 23.17
CA ALA A 454 -15.10 -0.13 23.98
C ALA A 454 -15.70 1.28 23.88
N GLY A 455 -17.02 1.38 23.91
CA GLY A 455 -17.75 2.63 23.72
C GLY A 455 -18.93 2.49 22.76
N ARG A 456 -19.71 3.56 22.64
CA ARG A 456 -20.82 3.64 21.70
C ARG A 456 -20.27 3.91 20.29
N LYS A 457 -20.50 2.97 19.37
CA LYS A 457 -20.05 3.06 17.98
C LYS A 457 -21.03 3.95 17.21
N LEU A 458 -20.62 5.17 16.87
CA LEU A 458 -21.45 6.12 16.12
C LEU A 458 -21.39 5.88 14.62
N MET A 459 -20.24 5.44 14.13
CA MET A 459 -20.00 5.09 12.73
C MET A 459 -19.01 3.92 12.65
N VAL A 460 -19.29 2.94 11.79
CA VAL A 460 -18.35 1.89 11.38
C VAL A 460 -18.57 1.63 9.89
N GLN A 461 -17.54 1.88 9.07
CA GLN A 461 -17.59 1.62 7.64
C GLN A 461 -16.39 0.76 7.23
N GLU A 462 -16.66 -0.31 6.48
CA GLU A 462 -15.65 -1.24 5.94
C GLU A 462 -15.52 -1.02 4.43
N THR A 463 -14.41 -0.43 3.99
CA THR A 463 -14.23 -0.04 2.58
C THR A 463 -12.89 -0.50 2.01
N ALA A 464 -12.62 -0.14 0.76
CA ALA A 464 -11.33 -0.38 0.12
C ALA A 464 -10.18 0.41 0.79
N TYR A 465 -10.45 1.34 1.71
CA TYR A 465 -9.44 2.05 2.51
C TYR A 465 -9.21 1.41 3.89
N GLY A 466 -9.99 0.39 4.25
CA GLY A 466 -9.94 -0.27 5.55
C GLY A 466 -11.20 0.01 6.38
N VAL A 467 -11.10 -0.18 7.70
CA VAL A 467 -12.20 0.05 8.63
C VAL A 467 -12.07 1.45 9.23
N VAL A 468 -13.01 2.34 8.94
CA VAL A 468 -13.11 3.67 9.57
C VAL A 468 -14.19 3.62 10.64
N SER A 469 -13.90 4.13 11.83
CA SER A 469 -14.87 4.16 12.93
C SER A 469 -14.82 5.42 13.77
N VAL A 470 -16.00 5.91 14.17
CA VAL A 470 -16.17 6.93 15.21
C VAL A 470 -16.75 6.24 16.44
N VAL A 471 -16.03 6.32 17.56
CA VAL A 471 -16.42 5.70 18.83
C VAL A 471 -16.48 6.78 19.91
N GLU A 472 -17.61 6.85 20.58
CA GLU A 472 -17.83 7.68 21.76
C GLU A 472 -17.52 6.86 23.03
N VAL A 473 -16.69 7.41 23.90
CA VAL A 473 -16.27 6.81 25.16
C VAL A 473 -16.57 7.79 26.28
N ASP A 474 -17.26 7.32 27.32
CA ASP A 474 -17.42 8.09 28.55
C ASP A 474 -16.12 8.03 29.35
N VAL A 475 -15.50 9.19 29.56
CA VAL A 475 -14.30 9.35 30.38
C VAL A 475 -14.60 10.35 31.48
N ASP A 476 -14.65 9.86 32.71
CA ASP A 476 -14.94 10.65 33.91
C ASP A 476 -16.26 11.47 33.84
N GLY A 477 -17.28 10.96 33.13
CA GLY A 477 -18.59 11.59 32.98
C GLY A 477 -18.72 12.49 31.75
N GLU A 478 -17.64 12.67 30.98
CA GLU A 478 -17.62 13.49 29.76
C GLU A 478 -17.50 12.59 28.51
N PRO A 479 -18.30 12.81 27.46
CA PRO A 479 -18.23 12.03 26.23
C PRO A 479 -17.03 12.46 25.37
N GLU A 480 -16.08 11.54 25.17
CA GLU A 480 -14.95 11.70 24.26
C GLU A 480 -15.18 10.96 22.93
N LEU A 481 -14.96 11.63 21.80
CA LEU A 481 -15.04 11.01 20.48
C LEU A 481 -13.65 10.63 19.97
N TYR A 482 -13.56 9.44 19.38
CA TYR A 482 -12.35 8.92 18.75
C TYR A 482 -12.62 8.56 17.30
N LEU A 483 -11.85 9.15 16.38
CA LEU A 483 -11.81 8.74 14.98
C LEU A 483 -10.64 7.77 14.78
N ARG A 484 -10.92 6.57 14.25
CA ARG A 484 -9.91 5.51 14.09
C ARG A 484 -9.97 4.86 12.72
N GLN A 485 -8.81 4.39 12.27
CA GLN A 485 -8.64 3.52 11.11
C GLN A 485 -8.02 2.19 11.53
N ASN A 486 -8.59 1.07 11.04
CA ASN A 486 -8.09 -0.30 11.22
C ASN A 486 -7.81 -0.68 12.68
N ASN A 487 -8.71 -0.33 13.60
CA ASN A 487 -8.54 -0.42 15.04
C ASN A 487 -7.42 0.45 15.59
N HIS A 488 -6.15 0.19 15.31
CA HIS A 488 -5.07 0.73 16.15
C HIS A 488 -4.72 2.19 15.89
N TYR A 489 -4.95 2.70 14.68
CA TYR A 489 -4.60 4.06 14.33
C TYR A 489 -5.71 5.01 14.74
N THR A 490 -5.45 5.84 15.73
CA THR A 490 -6.33 6.98 16.07
C THR A 490 -5.90 8.15 15.19
N LEU A 491 -6.80 8.63 14.34
CA LEU A 491 -6.56 9.79 13.48
C LEU A 491 -6.72 11.10 14.26
N GLY A 492 -7.57 11.11 15.29
CA GLY A 492 -7.72 12.22 16.23
C GLY A 492 -8.83 11.95 17.24
N ALA A 493 -8.93 12.80 18.25
CA ALA A 493 -9.92 12.67 19.32
C ALA A 493 -10.23 14.01 20.01
N THR A 494 -11.45 14.17 20.54
CA THR A 494 -11.86 15.43 21.21
C THR A 494 -11.03 15.74 22.46
N ARG A 495 -10.42 14.73 23.09
CA ARG A 495 -9.48 14.93 24.21
C ARG A 495 -8.24 15.74 23.83
N GLY A 496 -7.79 15.65 22.58
CA GLY A 496 -6.60 16.33 22.06
C GLY A 496 -6.88 17.66 21.38
N ILE A 497 -8.11 18.20 21.52
CA ILE A 497 -8.58 19.37 20.75
C ILE A 497 -7.64 20.56 20.83
N GLU A 498 -7.07 20.87 22.00
CA GLU A 498 -6.19 22.02 22.15
C GLU A 498 -4.90 21.87 21.33
N SER A 499 -4.31 20.67 21.31
CA SER A 499 -3.13 20.37 20.50
C SER A 499 -3.44 20.39 19.01
N GLU A 500 -4.58 19.82 18.59
CA GLU A 500 -5.03 19.84 17.18
C GLU A 500 -5.31 21.28 16.70
N LEU A 501 -6.02 22.10 17.50
CA LEU A 501 -6.25 23.51 17.17
C LEU A 501 -4.95 24.31 17.09
N ARG A 502 -4.00 24.07 18.00
CA ARG A 502 -2.70 24.73 18.00
C ARG A 502 -1.91 24.42 16.73
N GLN A 503 -1.96 23.17 16.26
CA GLN A 503 -1.32 22.74 15.02
C GLN A 503 -1.87 23.48 13.80
N GLY A 504 -3.14 23.86 13.79
CA GLY A 504 -3.72 24.72 12.75
C GLY A 504 -3.39 26.21 12.95
N ASN A 505 -3.46 26.69 14.19
CA ASN A 505 -3.28 28.11 14.51
C ASN A 505 -1.85 28.62 14.34
N ILE A 506 -0.83 27.84 14.71
CA ILE A 506 0.57 28.27 14.58
C ILE A 506 0.91 28.63 13.12
N PRO A 507 0.74 27.74 12.12
CA PRO A 507 0.97 28.09 10.72
C PRO A 507 0.24 29.35 10.26
N MET A 508 -1.03 29.50 10.65
CA MET A 508 -1.84 30.67 10.30
C MET A 508 -1.24 31.95 10.87
N LEU A 509 -0.80 31.94 12.12
CA LEU A 509 -0.17 33.10 12.78
C LEU A 509 1.18 33.46 12.15
N LEU A 510 1.97 32.47 11.71
CA LEU A 510 3.29 32.72 11.13
C LEU A 510 3.23 33.43 9.76
N HIS A 511 2.17 33.20 8.98
CA HIS A 511 1.97 33.90 7.73
C HIS A 511 1.29 35.26 7.97
N PRO A 512 1.75 36.38 7.36
CA PRO A 512 1.22 37.71 7.66
C PRO A 512 -0.24 37.93 7.23
N ASP A 513 -0.68 37.33 6.12
CA ASP A 513 -2.03 37.50 5.53
C ASP A 513 -2.50 36.21 4.82
N PRO A 514 -2.82 35.12 5.54
CA PRO A 514 -3.12 33.81 4.96
C PRO A 514 -4.56 33.73 4.39
N LYS A 515 -4.75 34.15 3.14
CA LYS A 515 -6.09 34.20 2.51
C LYS A 515 -6.51 32.87 1.91
N ARG A 516 -5.61 32.20 1.18
CA ARG A 516 -5.86 30.91 0.55
C ARG A 516 -4.97 29.86 1.18
N VAL A 517 -5.60 28.95 1.90
CA VAL A 517 -4.89 27.96 2.73
C VAL A 517 -5.26 26.56 2.27
N CYS A 518 -4.25 25.68 2.16
CA CYS A 518 -4.45 24.27 1.86
C CYS A 518 -3.98 23.41 3.03
N PHE A 519 -4.82 22.48 3.47
CA PHE A 519 -4.44 21.40 4.38
C PHE A 519 -4.33 20.07 3.63
N LEU A 520 -3.23 19.36 3.84
CA LEU A 520 -3.01 18.01 3.33
C LEU A 520 -3.31 17.04 4.48
N GLY A 521 -4.46 16.38 4.41
CA GLY A 521 -5.06 15.60 5.50
C GLY A 521 -6.22 16.35 6.18
N LEU A 522 -7.25 15.62 6.58
CA LEU A 522 -8.39 16.16 7.34
C LEU A 522 -8.53 15.53 8.72
N ALA A 523 -8.53 14.19 8.79
CA ALA A 523 -8.82 13.45 10.03
C ALA A 523 -10.14 13.90 10.71
N THR A 524 -10.06 14.40 11.95
CA THR A 524 -11.20 14.98 12.72
C THR A 524 -11.68 16.31 12.14
N GLY A 525 -10.85 16.96 11.33
CA GLY A 525 -11.03 18.31 10.81
C GLY A 525 -10.67 19.41 11.80
N ILE A 526 -10.28 19.09 13.04
CA ILE A 526 -10.03 20.11 14.09
C ILE A 526 -8.83 20.99 13.71
N THR A 527 -7.72 20.38 13.27
CA THR A 527 -6.53 21.11 12.83
C THR A 527 -6.82 22.06 11.67
N ALA A 528 -7.40 21.54 10.58
CA ALA A 528 -7.76 22.37 9.42
C ALA A 528 -8.85 23.39 9.76
N GLY A 529 -9.79 23.02 10.63
CA GLY A 529 -10.91 23.84 11.08
C GLY A 529 -10.46 25.05 11.89
N ALA A 530 -9.32 24.98 12.58
CA ALA A 530 -8.74 26.13 13.28
C ALA A 530 -8.44 27.31 12.34
N ALA A 531 -8.15 27.05 11.06
CA ALA A 531 -7.93 28.12 10.08
C ALA A 531 -9.19 28.99 9.87
N LEU A 532 -10.39 28.42 10.06
CA LEU A 532 -11.67 29.14 9.91
C LEU A 532 -11.88 30.22 10.97
N ASP A 533 -11.12 30.17 12.07
CA ASP A 533 -11.15 31.18 13.14
C ASP A 533 -10.38 32.46 12.77
N HIS A 534 -9.58 32.42 11.69
CA HIS A 534 -8.79 33.57 11.22
C HIS A 534 -9.62 34.41 10.25
N PRO A 535 -9.87 35.71 10.55
CA PRO A 535 -10.70 36.57 9.71
C PRO A 535 -10.07 36.85 8.34
N GLU A 536 -8.75 36.74 8.21
CA GLU A 536 -8.00 36.94 6.96
C GLU A 536 -8.26 35.82 5.94
N LEU A 537 -8.70 34.64 6.38
CA LEU A 537 -8.95 33.50 5.51
C LEU A 537 -10.11 33.78 4.55
N ASP A 538 -9.87 33.68 3.25
CA ASP A 538 -10.90 33.72 2.20
C ASP A 538 -11.36 32.31 1.81
N GLN A 539 -10.41 31.37 1.68
CA GLN A 539 -10.65 30.01 1.20
C GLN A 539 -9.74 28.99 1.89
N LEU A 540 -10.34 27.87 2.32
CA LEU A 540 -9.68 26.70 2.89
C LEU A 540 -9.96 25.47 2.02
N ASP A 541 -8.91 24.91 1.43
CA ASP A 541 -8.99 23.63 0.73
C ASP A 541 -8.38 22.53 1.61
N THR A 542 -9.05 21.39 1.75
CA THR A 542 -8.51 20.24 2.50
C THR A 542 -8.51 18.98 1.66
N ALA A 543 -7.33 18.45 1.35
CA ALA A 543 -7.17 17.21 0.60
C ALA A 543 -7.19 15.99 1.54
N GLU A 544 -8.25 15.19 1.48
CA GLU A 544 -8.43 13.97 2.29
C GLU A 544 -8.46 12.73 1.40
N LEU A 545 -7.64 11.72 1.73
CA LEU A 545 -7.50 10.50 0.94
C LEU A 545 -8.73 9.59 1.05
N ILE A 546 -9.34 9.53 2.23
CA ILE A 546 -10.35 8.54 2.60
C ILE A 546 -11.74 9.21 2.67
N PRO A 547 -12.67 8.89 1.75
CA PRO A 547 -14.01 9.49 1.76
C PRO A 547 -14.76 9.30 3.09
N GLU A 548 -14.54 8.16 3.73
CA GLU A 548 -15.19 7.83 5.00
C GLU A 548 -14.63 8.65 6.17
N VAL A 549 -13.37 9.09 6.11
CA VAL A 549 -12.79 10.03 7.08
C VAL A 549 -13.42 11.42 6.90
N ALA A 550 -13.57 11.88 5.66
CA ALA A 550 -14.26 13.13 5.36
C ALA A 550 -15.72 13.17 5.84
N GLN A 551 -16.44 12.05 5.73
CA GLN A 551 -17.77 11.90 6.31
C GLN A 551 -17.73 11.90 7.84
N ALA A 552 -16.74 11.23 8.43
CA ALA A 552 -16.60 11.12 9.87
C ALA A 552 -16.27 12.45 10.57
N ALA A 553 -15.60 13.39 9.90
CA ALA A 553 -15.32 14.73 10.43
C ALA A 553 -16.60 15.49 10.85
N ARG A 554 -17.77 15.17 10.27
CA ARG A 554 -19.06 15.76 10.67
C ARG A 554 -19.45 15.45 12.12
N TYR A 555 -18.95 14.36 12.71
CA TYR A 555 -19.20 14.04 14.11
C TYR A 555 -18.44 14.96 15.07
N PHE A 556 -17.42 15.68 14.58
CA PHE A 556 -16.60 16.63 15.33
C PHE A 556 -16.98 18.09 15.01
N ALA A 557 -18.18 18.33 14.46
CA ALA A 557 -18.62 19.65 14.00
C ALA A 557 -18.56 20.75 15.07
N ALA A 558 -18.72 20.38 16.35
CA ALA A 558 -18.63 21.28 17.49
C ALA A 558 -17.19 21.77 17.74
N ASP A 559 -16.19 20.98 17.35
CA ASP A 559 -14.78 21.17 17.67
C ASP A 559 -13.95 21.62 16.45
N ASN A 560 -14.45 21.38 15.24
CA ASN A 560 -13.75 21.66 13.98
C ASN A 560 -14.33 22.84 13.19
N ASN A 561 -15.06 23.74 13.85
CA ASN A 561 -15.72 24.90 13.24
C ASN A 561 -16.68 24.53 12.09
N SER A 562 -17.30 23.34 12.20
CA SER A 562 -18.19 22.78 11.18
C SER A 562 -17.57 22.81 9.79
N ILE A 563 -16.28 22.45 9.68
CA ILE A 563 -15.49 22.50 8.44
C ILE A 563 -16.18 21.85 7.23
N ASN A 564 -16.99 20.81 7.45
CA ASN A 564 -17.73 20.13 6.37
C ASN A 564 -18.84 20.97 5.73
N ASP A 565 -19.38 21.97 6.44
CA ASP A 565 -20.53 22.78 6.01
C ASP A 565 -20.20 24.29 5.96
N ASN A 566 -18.98 24.68 6.32
CA ASN A 566 -18.52 26.06 6.28
C ASN A 566 -18.36 26.54 4.83
N PRO A 567 -18.89 27.71 4.43
CA PRO A 567 -18.83 28.19 3.05
C PRO A 567 -17.42 28.53 2.54
N LYS A 568 -16.45 28.76 3.44
CA LYS A 568 -15.03 28.97 3.08
C LYS A 568 -14.26 27.66 2.88
N SER A 569 -14.84 26.53 3.26
CA SER A 569 -14.17 25.23 3.31
C SER A 569 -14.55 24.33 2.14
N HIS A 570 -13.54 23.74 1.51
CA HIS A 570 -13.68 22.80 0.41
C HIS A 570 -12.90 21.52 0.71
N ILE A 571 -13.60 20.45 1.08
CA ILE A 571 -12.99 19.14 1.31
C ILE A 571 -12.92 18.38 -0.03
N ILE A 572 -11.71 18.04 -0.43
CA ILE A 572 -11.38 17.44 -1.72
C ILE A 572 -10.92 16.00 -1.48
N ILE A 573 -11.67 15.04 -2.01
CA ILE A 573 -11.32 13.62 -1.88
C ILE A 573 -10.24 13.26 -2.89
N ASN A 574 -8.98 13.33 -2.47
CA ASN A 574 -7.83 13.06 -3.34
C ASN A 574 -6.58 12.70 -2.52
N ASP A 575 -5.61 12.09 -3.19
CA ASP A 575 -4.26 11.97 -2.64
C ASP A 575 -3.60 13.35 -2.56
N ALA A 576 -3.04 13.70 -1.40
CA ALA A 576 -2.48 15.03 -1.12
C ALA A 576 -1.43 15.46 -2.16
N ARG A 577 -0.53 14.54 -2.54
CA ARG A 577 0.53 14.85 -3.50
C ARG A 577 -0.01 14.94 -4.92
N HIS A 578 -0.89 14.02 -5.29
CA HIS A 578 -1.56 14.06 -6.58
C HIS A 578 -2.37 15.35 -6.77
N TYR A 579 -3.02 15.83 -5.70
CA TYR A 579 -3.74 17.09 -5.69
C TYR A 579 -2.81 18.28 -5.99
N LEU A 580 -1.68 18.40 -5.31
CA LEU A 580 -0.71 19.49 -5.55
C LEU A 580 -0.16 19.50 -6.99
N TYR A 581 0.07 18.33 -7.58
CA TYR A 581 0.48 18.24 -8.99
C TYR A 581 -0.63 18.66 -9.97
N GLY A 582 -1.88 18.45 -9.59
CA GLY A 582 -3.05 18.66 -10.43
C GLY A 582 -3.63 20.05 -10.42
N THR A 583 -3.70 20.64 -9.22
CA THR A 583 -4.31 21.95 -9.00
C THR A 583 -3.56 23.03 -9.78
N GLN A 584 -4.26 24.08 -10.19
CA GLN A 584 -3.67 25.31 -10.73
C GLN A 584 -3.77 26.47 -9.74
N GLN A 585 -4.25 26.19 -8.53
CA GLN A 585 -4.40 27.18 -7.48
C GLN A 585 -3.09 27.33 -6.72
N ASP A 586 -2.72 28.59 -6.47
CA ASP A 586 -1.61 28.95 -5.60
C ASP A 586 -2.16 29.31 -4.21
N TYR A 587 -1.45 28.88 -3.18
CA TYR A 587 -1.80 29.05 -1.78
C TYR A 587 -0.80 29.95 -1.07
N ASP A 588 -1.30 30.76 -0.15
CA ASP A 588 -0.44 31.57 0.72
C ASP A 588 0.17 30.68 1.82
N LEU A 589 -0.56 29.63 2.21
CA LEU A 589 -0.11 28.67 3.22
C LEU A 589 -0.55 27.25 2.84
N ILE A 590 0.39 26.31 2.88
CA ILE A 590 0.11 24.88 2.75
C ILE A 590 0.54 24.20 4.06
N VAL A 591 -0.37 23.48 4.70
CA VAL A 591 -0.12 22.75 5.95
C VAL A 591 -0.26 21.25 5.72
N SER A 592 0.77 20.49 6.05
CA SER A 592 0.78 19.03 6.01
C SER A 592 0.56 18.48 7.42
N ASP A 593 -0.60 17.86 7.64
CA ASP A 593 -1.08 17.45 8.96
C ASP A 593 -0.77 15.97 9.26
N LEU A 594 0.31 15.75 10.01
CA LEU A 594 0.74 14.48 10.63
C LEU A 594 0.46 13.18 9.85
N PHE A 595 1.35 12.82 8.93
CA PHE A 595 1.31 11.51 8.27
C PHE A 595 2.10 10.46 9.04
N VAL A 596 1.57 9.25 9.15
CA VAL A 596 2.29 8.12 9.77
C VAL A 596 3.51 7.72 8.90
N PRO A 597 4.77 7.94 9.34
CA PRO A 597 5.94 7.85 8.46
C PRO A 597 6.25 6.44 7.93
N TRP A 598 5.87 5.41 8.68
CA TRP A 598 6.18 4.01 8.34
C TRP A 598 5.10 3.30 7.52
N HIS A 599 3.93 3.93 7.30
CA HIS A 599 2.91 3.33 6.46
C HIS A 599 3.44 3.20 5.03
N SER A 600 3.12 2.09 4.37
CA SER A 600 3.54 1.89 2.99
C SER A 600 3.09 3.07 2.12
N GLN A 601 4.02 3.66 1.38
CA GLN A 601 3.81 4.78 0.44
C GLN A 601 3.54 6.17 1.07
N THR A 602 3.41 6.32 2.39
CA THR A 602 3.31 7.67 3.01
C THR A 602 4.65 8.40 3.05
N GLY A 603 5.76 7.67 3.01
CA GLY A 603 7.12 8.22 2.93
C GLY A 603 7.37 9.17 1.75
N TYR A 604 6.53 9.10 0.69
CA TYR A 604 6.58 10.02 -0.44
C TYR A 604 6.16 11.45 -0.11
N LEU A 605 5.42 11.67 0.98
CA LEU A 605 5.00 13.00 1.49
C LEU A 605 6.12 13.71 2.28
N TYR A 606 7.29 13.07 2.37
CA TYR A 606 8.50 13.61 3.00
C TYR A 606 9.66 13.73 2.00
N THR A 607 9.37 13.65 0.70
CA THR A 607 10.40 13.64 -0.35
C THR A 607 10.71 15.03 -0.84
N VAL A 608 11.94 15.22 -1.34
CA VAL A 608 12.33 16.42 -2.08
C VAL A 608 11.34 16.74 -3.20
N GLU A 609 10.88 15.74 -3.96
CA GLU A 609 9.91 15.93 -5.04
C GLU A 609 8.53 16.38 -4.55
N HIS A 610 8.07 15.91 -3.39
CA HIS A 610 6.84 16.42 -2.77
C HIS A 610 7.00 17.88 -2.31
N TYR A 611 8.12 18.24 -1.68
CA TYR A 611 8.37 19.62 -1.28
C TYR A 611 8.45 20.56 -2.49
N ARG A 612 9.03 20.12 -3.61
CA ARG A 612 8.99 20.89 -4.87
C ARG A 612 7.57 21.04 -5.41
N ALA A 613 6.74 20.00 -5.31
CA ALA A 613 5.35 20.08 -5.73
C ALA A 613 4.56 21.09 -4.87
N ALA A 614 4.82 21.15 -3.57
CA ALA A 614 4.25 22.15 -2.67
C ALA A 614 4.77 23.56 -2.99
N GLN A 615 6.09 23.75 -3.12
CA GLN A 615 6.71 25.03 -3.47
C GLN A 615 6.15 25.60 -4.77
N ALA A 616 5.92 24.76 -5.79
CA ALA A 616 5.34 25.18 -7.07
C ALA A 616 3.88 25.66 -6.98
N ARG A 617 3.22 25.47 -5.83
CA ARG A 617 1.85 25.91 -5.54
C ARG A 617 1.79 26.93 -4.41
N LEU A 618 2.92 27.49 -4.00
CA LEU A 618 2.94 28.63 -3.09
C LEU A 618 2.86 29.94 -3.88
N ALA A 619 2.05 30.86 -3.38
CA ALA A 619 2.08 32.25 -3.80
C ALA A 619 3.41 32.91 -3.37
N THR A 620 3.72 34.08 -3.92
CA THR A 620 4.87 34.87 -3.46
C THR A 620 4.73 35.20 -1.97
N GLY A 621 5.77 34.93 -1.18
CA GLY A 621 5.74 35.04 0.28
C GLY A 621 5.06 33.87 0.99
N GLY A 622 4.59 32.85 0.26
CA GLY A 622 3.89 31.71 0.81
C GLY A 622 4.78 30.75 1.59
N MET A 623 4.16 29.94 2.45
CA MET A 623 4.85 29.05 3.38
C MET A 623 4.32 27.62 3.27
N PHE A 624 5.21 26.63 3.34
CA PHE A 624 4.85 25.22 3.52
C PHE A 624 5.22 24.78 4.94
N CYS A 625 4.23 24.34 5.71
CA CYS A 625 4.38 23.91 7.10
C CYS A 625 4.05 22.42 7.22
N GLN A 626 4.96 21.61 7.77
CA GLN A 626 4.71 20.18 7.98
C GLN A 626 4.94 19.81 9.43
N TRP A 627 3.90 19.25 10.05
CA TRP A 627 3.99 18.68 11.39
C TRP A 627 4.62 17.29 11.35
N LEU A 628 5.60 17.07 12.21
CA LEU A 628 6.33 15.82 12.36
C LEU A 628 6.05 15.20 13.74
N PRO A 629 5.58 13.94 13.79
CA PRO A 629 5.40 13.22 15.04
C PRO A 629 6.75 12.66 15.52
N LEU A 630 7.44 13.35 16.43
CA LEU A 630 8.75 12.91 16.92
C LEU A 630 8.67 11.59 17.70
N TYR A 631 7.51 11.30 18.29
CA TYR A 631 7.17 9.99 18.88
C TYR A 631 7.06 8.83 17.86
N GLN A 632 7.33 9.10 16.59
CA GLN A 632 7.32 8.13 15.49
C GLN A 632 8.62 8.13 14.68
N LEU A 633 9.57 9.01 15.03
CA LEU A 633 10.78 9.30 14.25
C LEU A 633 12.02 9.25 15.15
N ASP A 634 13.07 8.65 14.62
CA ASP A 634 14.43 8.78 15.17
C ASP A 634 15.08 10.07 14.64
N ALA A 635 16.13 10.54 15.31
CA ALA A 635 16.94 11.69 14.91
C ALA A 635 17.32 11.63 13.44
N ARG A 636 17.82 10.47 12.98
CA ARG A 636 18.23 10.29 11.58
C ARG A 636 17.09 10.55 10.58
N GLU A 637 15.88 10.07 10.87
CA GLU A 637 14.72 10.27 10.00
C GLU A 637 14.25 11.72 10.06
N PHE A 638 14.18 12.32 11.25
CA PHE A 638 13.86 13.74 11.43
C PHE A 638 14.83 14.64 10.66
N GLU A 639 16.14 14.43 10.84
CA GLU A 639 17.18 15.19 10.13
C GLU A 639 17.08 15.03 8.61
N MET A 640 16.82 13.81 8.13
CA MET A 640 16.64 13.53 6.71
C MET A 640 15.44 14.27 6.13
N ILE A 641 14.34 14.39 6.87
CA ILE A 641 13.16 15.15 6.46
C ILE A 641 13.49 16.64 6.38
N CYS A 642 14.12 17.20 7.41
CA CYS A 642 14.55 18.60 7.44
C CYS A 642 15.57 18.93 6.32
N ASP A 643 16.56 18.06 6.10
CA ASP A 643 17.55 18.21 5.03
C ASP A 643 16.90 18.12 3.63
N SER A 644 15.86 17.28 3.48
CA SER A 644 15.09 17.20 2.24
C SER A 644 14.26 18.46 1.98
N MET A 645 13.72 19.09 3.02
CA MET A 645 13.05 20.38 2.91
C MET A 645 14.03 21.51 2.58
N ALA A 646 15.19 21.57 3.25
CA ALA A 646 16.25 22.56 3.02
C ALA A 646 16.96 22.40 1.65
N ALA A 647 16.76 21.26 0.97
CA ALA A 647 17.19 21.09 -0.42
C ALA A 647 16.26 21.82 -1.42
N VAL A 648 15.06 22.21 -1.00
CA VAL A 648 14.02 22.87 -1.83
C VAL A 648 13.83 24.33 -1.43
N PHE A 649 13.65 24.59 -0.13
CA PHE A 649 13.42 25.93 0.40
C PHE A 649 14.72 26.56 0.92
N PRO A 650 14.99 27.84 0.58
CA PRO A 650 16.14 28.56 1.10
C PRO A 650 16.04 28.90 2.60
N PHE A 651 14.82 29.11 3.11
CA PHE A 651 14.57 29.39 4.53
C PHE A 651 13.76 28.25 5.14
N VAL A 652 14.30 27.64 6.20
CA VAL A 652 13.69 26.50 6.90
C VAL A 652 13.76 26.75 8.40
N THR A 653 12.60 26.89 9.05
CA THR A 653 12.48 27.16 10.48
C THR A 653 11.81 26.00 11.21
N LEU A 654 12.22 25.77 12.45
CA LEU A 654 11.68 24.72 13.31
C LEU A 654 10.85 25.31 14.45
N TRP A 655 9.69 24.72 14.69
CA TRP A 655 8.75 25.17 15.73
C TRP A 655 8.24 23.96 16.53
N ARG A 656 8.12 24.11 17.85
CA ARG A 656 7.52 23.10 18.72
C ARG A 656 6.01 23.15 18.65
N GLY A 657 5.37 21.99 18.78
CA GLY A 657 3.94 21.91 19.04
C GLY A 657 3.61 22.22 20.49
N GLU A 658 4.45 21.79 21.44
CA GLU A 658 4.27 22.07 22.87
C GLU A 658 5.52 21.80 23.70
N PHE A 659 5.49 22.25 24.96
CA PHE A 659 6.55 22.02 25.94
C PHE A 659 6.30 20.85 26.90
N ASN A 660 5.03 20.53 27.18
CA ASN A 660 4.68 19.71 28.34
C ASN A 660 4.37 18.24 28.00
N ASP A 661 4.38 17.84 26.72
CA ASP A 661 4.14 16.46 26.31
C ASP A 661 5.43 15.79 25.81
N ASN A 662 6.08 15.06 26.74
CA ASN A 662 7.25 14.24 26.42
C ASN A 662 6.91 12.86 25.81
N ASN A 663 5.63 12.48 25.79
CA ASN A 663 5.17 11.20 25.26
C ASN A 663 4.75 11.30 23.79
N TYR A 664 4.17 12.43 23.38
CA TYR A 664 3.76 12.71 22.00
C TYR A 664 4.34 14.02 21.43
N PRO A 665 5.66 14.26 21.54
CA PRO A 665 6.27 15.49 21.05
C PRO A 665 6.05 15.70 19.56
N LEU A 666 5.67 16.92 19.21
CA LEU A 666 5.44 17.39 17.84
C LEU A 666 6.42 18.50 17.47
N MET A 667 6.92 18.45 16.25
CA MET A 667 7.75 19.52 15.69
C MET A 667 7.28 19.88 14.29
N MET A 668 7.05 21.16 14.05
CA MET A 668 6.78 21.68 12.72
C MET A 668 8.09 22.10 12.05
N VAL A 669 8.24 21.69 10.80
CA VAL A 669 9.25 22.21 9.89
C VAL A 669 8.54 23.12 8.89
N CYS A 670 8.99 24.36 8.78
CA CYS A 670 8.39 25.36 7.91
C CYS A 670 9.39 25.84 6.86
N GLY A 671 9.08 25.66 5.59
CA GLY A 671 9.86 26.08 4.43
C GLY A 671 9.24 27.27 3.69
N SER A 672 10.08 28.22 3.26
CA SER A 672 9.66 29.40 2.49
C SER A 672 10.77 29.89 1.56
N ASP A 673 10.38 30.59 0.48
CA ASP A 673 11.31 31.19 -0.49
C ASP A 673 11.84 32.56 -0.05
N GLU A 674 11.13 33.21 0.87
CA GLU A 674 11.48 34.49 1.47
C GLU A 674 11.58 34.35 2.99
N PRO A 675 12.40 35.18 3.68
CA PRO A 675 12.49 35.14 5.14
C PRO A 675 11.11 35.37 5.79
N PRO A 676 10.66 34.51 6.72
CA PRO A 676 9.40 34.73 7.43
C PRO A 676 9.43 36.04 8.23
N VAL A 677 8.39 36.86 8.10
CA VAL A 677 8.25 38.15 8.79
C VAL A 677 7.17 38.07 9.86
N LEU A 678 7.54 38.38 11.10
CA LEU A 678 6.61 38.43 12.24
C LEU A 678 6.49 39.85 12.77
N ASP A 679 5.31 40.46 12.56
CA ASP A 679 4.94 41.75 13.13
C ASP A 679 4.27 41.56 14.49
N ALA A 680 4.92 42.03 15.56
CA ALA A 680 4.43 41.87 16.92
C ALA A 680 3.08 42.56 17.18
N ASP A 681 2.84 43.73 16.57
CA ASP A 681 1.58 44.46 16.75
C ASP A 681 0.45 43.72 16.03
N ALA A 682 0.68 43.24 14.81
CA ALA A 682 -0.30 42.45 14.06
C ALA A 682 -0.61 41.12 14.77
N LEU A 683 0.42 40.38 15.20
CA LEU A 683 0.26 39.11 15.92
C LEU A 683 -0.47 39.28 17.24
N THR A 684 -0.24 40.37 17.97
CA THR A 684 -0.96 40.64 19.23
C THR A 684 -2.47 40.71 18.99
N VAL A 685 -2.89 41.38 17.91
CA VAL A 685 -4.31 41.49 17.54
C VAL A 685 -4.87 40.13 17.12
N ARG A 686 -4.13 39.38 16.28
CA ARG A 686 -4.57 38.09 15.76
C ARG A 686 -4.68 37.03 16.86
N ILE A 687 -3.69 36.93 17.75
CA ILE A 687 -3.71 36.04 18.92
C ILE A 687 -4.89 36.37 19.85
N ALA A 688 -5.13 37.65 20.12
CA ALA A 688 -6.26 38.06 20.96
C ALA A 688 -7.64 37.79 20.32
N GLY A 689 -7.69 37.68 18.99
CA GLY A 689 -8.89 37.37 18.22
C GLY A 689 -9.25 35.88 18.17
N LEU A 690 -8.35 34.98 18.58
CA LEU A 690 -8.62 33.54 18.56
C LEU A 690 -9.75 33.17 19.54
N PRO A 691 -10.73 32.34 19.12
CA PRO A 691 -11.79 31.89 19.99
C PRO A 691 -11.25 30.97 21.10
N ARG A 692 -11.92 31.02 22.24
CA ARG A 692 -11.60 30.16 23.39
C ARG A 692 -12.46 28.90 23.32
N HIS A 693 -11.81 27.78 23.02
CA HIS A 693 -12.44 26.46 22.98
C HIS A 693 -12.47 25.76 24.35
N SER A 694 -11.70 26.27 25.32
CA SER A 694 -11.74 25.81 26.72
C SER A 694 -11.81 26.99 27.69
N ALA A 695 -12.08 26.70 28.97
CA ALA A 695 -12.18 27.73 30.01
C ALA A 695 -10.84 28.46 30.26
N LEU A 696 -9.72 27.83 29.93
CA LEU A 696 -8.38 28.37 30.05
C LEU A 696 -7.80 28.63 28.65
N PRO A 697 -7.19 29.79 28.38
CA PRO A 697 -6.54 30.02 27.09
C PRO A 697 -5.33 29.09 26.93
N ASP A 698 -5.08 28.64 25.69
CA ASP A 698 -3.91 27.82 25.35
C ASP A 698 -2.63 28.50 25.88
N PRO A 699 -1.88 27.89 26.81
CA PRO A 699 -0.74 28.52 27.46
C PRO A 699 0.39 28.86 26.49
N ASN A 700 0.45 28.21 25.33
CA ASN A 700 1.47 28.42 24.30
C ASN A 700 1.08 29.51 23.30
N LEU A 701 -0.19 29.95 23.29
CA LEU A 701 -0.72 30.96 22.36
C LEU A 701 -1.46 32.10 23.07
N ARG A 702 -1.01 32.52 24.26
CA ARG A 702 -1.61 33.68 24.97
C ARG A 702 -1.05 35.02 24.53
N SER A 703 0.18 35.02 24.01
CA SER A 703 0.93 36.22 23.66
C SER A 703 1.94 35.92 22.55
N VAL A 704 2.45 36.98 21.91
CA VAL A 704 3.55 36.86 20.93
C VAL A 704 4.79 36.22 21.57
N LYS A 705 5.05 36.51 22.86
CA LYS A 705 6.15 35.90 23.61
C LYS A 705 5.98 34.38 23.74
N ASP A 706 4.78 33.90 24.09
CA ASP A 706 4.53 32.46 24.19
C ASP A 706 4.66 31.75 22.83
N LEU A 707 4.21 32.38 21.73
CA LEU A 707 4.41 31.86 20.37
C LEU A 707 5.91 31.78 20.02
N LEU A 708 6.68 32.83 20.29
CA LEU A 708 8.11 32.88 19.98
C LEU A 708 8.94 31.90 20.81
N GLN A 709 8.46 31.47 21.98
CA GLN A 709 9.11 30.40 22.74
C GLN A 709 9.05 29.06 22.00
N LEU A 710 8.05 28.84 21.15
CA LEU A 710 7.96 27.62 20.34
C LEU A 710 8.99 27.59 19.21
N TYR A 711 9.57 28.73 18.82
CA TYR A 711 10.60 28.78 17.79
C TYR A 711 11.91 28.15 18.29
N VAL A 712 12.31 27.06 17.64
CA VAL A 712 13.52 26.31 18.00
C VAL A 712 14.76 26.97 17.38
N GLY A 713 14.69 27.22 16.08
CA GLY A 713 15.77 27.81 15.28
C GLY A 713 15.69 27.44 13.80
N ASP A 714 16.75 27.78 13.08
CA ASP A 714 16.88 27.64 11.64
C ASP A 714 17.59 26.35 11.27
N TRP A 715 16.96 25.55 10.41
CA TRP A 715 17.61 24.37 9.87
C TRP A 715 18.56 24.75 8.74
N PRO A 716 19.87 24.45 8.85
CA PRO A 716 20.83 24.80 7.82
C PRO A 716 20.71 23.85 6.64
N ARG A 717 21.00 24.35 5.43
CA ARG A 717 21.26 23.49 4.29
C ARG A 717 22.64 22.83 4.44
N ARG A 718 22.67 21.49 4.50
CA ARG A 718 23.90 20.72 4.65
C ARG A 718 24.35 20.11 3.32
N GLU A 719 25.60 20.33 2.93
CA GLU A 719 26.16 19.68 1.73
C GLU A 719 26.37 18.17 1.98
N GLY A 720 25.98 17.35 1.00
CA GLY A 720 26.15 15.89 1.08
C GLY A 720 25.17 15.16 2.01
N ALA A 721 24.13 15.84 2.51
CA ALA A 721 23.08 15.22 3.32
C ALA A 721 22.40 14.05 2.57
N VAL A 722 22.05 13.01 3.33
CA VAL A 722 21.27 11.89 2.79
C VAL A 722 19.81 12.32 2.74
N LEU A 723 19.28 12.49 1.52
CA LEU A 723 17.92 12.97 1.32
C LEU A 723 16.92 11.81 1.16
N ASN A 724 15.66 12.10 1.48
CA ASN A 724 14.51 11.29 1.11
C ASN A 724 14.00 11.75 -0.26
N THR A 725 13.99 10.86 -1.24
CA THR A 725 13.61 11.18 -2.63
C THR A 725 12.64 10.12 -3.15
N ASP A 726 11.96 10.38 -4.26
CA ASP A 726 11.11 9.37 -4.89
C ASP A 726 11.87 8.10 -5.27
N ASP A 727 13.12 8.24 -5.73
CA ASP A 727 13.95 7.08 -6.06
C ASP A 727 14.44 6.35 -4.80
N PHE A 728 14.65 7.08 -3.71
CA PHE A 728 15.07 6.54 -2.42
C PHE A 728 14.12 6.98 -1.30
N PRO A 729 12.93 6.35 -1.16
CA PRO A 729 11.92 6.69 -0.16
C PRO A 729 12.32 6.16 1.23
N ARG A 730 13.48 6.58 1.74
CA ARG A 730 14.14 6.04 2.93
C ARG A 730 13.30 6.12 4.19
N VAL A 731 12.56 7.20 4.39
CA VAL A 731 11.72 7.38 5.60
C VAL A 731 10.76 6.20 5.76
N GLU A 732 10.13 5.76 4.67
CA GLU A 732 9.20 4.63 4.65
C GLU A 732 9.82 3.30 5.11
N PHE A 733 11.12 3.11 4.85
CA PHE A 733 11.85 1.89 5.18
C PHE A 733 12.59 1.97 6.52
N LEU A 734 12.98 3.17 6.96
CA LEU A 734 13.74 3.36 8.20
C LEU A 734 12.82 3.54 9.42
N ALA A 735 11.78 4.37 9.29
CA ALA A 735 10.82 4.62 10.37
C ALA A 735 10.22 3.35 11.02
N PRO A 736 9.78 2.30 10.28
CA PRO A 736 9.27 1.08 10.92
C PRO A 736 10.32 0.33 11.73
N ILE A 737 11.61 0.45 11.37
CA ILE A 737 12.71 -0.19 12.09
C ILE A 737 12.97 0.58 13.39
N SER A 738 13.07 1.91 13.28
CA SER A 738 13.39 2.80 14.39
C SER A 738 12.29 2.84 15.44
N ASN A 739 11.01 2.96 15.02
CA ASN A 739 9.87 2.91 15.94
C ASN A 739 9.81 1.57 16.70
N ARG A 740 10.05 0.45 16.02
CA ARG A 740 10.06 -0.86 16.70
C ARG A 740 11.23 -0.99 17.67
N ASN A 741 12.40 -0.52 17.28
CA ASN A 741 13.55 -0.53 18.18
C ASN A 741 13.47 0.54 19.29
N THR A 742 12.35 1.26 19.45
CA THR A 742 12.13 2.30 20.47
C THR A 742 13.19 3.41 20.41
N ASN A 743 13.62 3.76 19.20
CA ASN A 743 14.58 4.84 18.96
C ASN A 743 13.88 6.19 18.68
N GLU A 744 12.60 6.31 18.99
CA GLU A 744 11.87 7.55 18.75
C GLU A 744 12.32 8.69 19.66
N LEU A 745 12.26 9.91 19.14
CA LEU A 745 12.61 11.13 19.84
C LEU A 745 11.54 11.49 20.89
N THR A 746 11.55 10.76 22.01
CA THR A 746 10.68 10.94 23.18
C THR A 746 11.49 10.93 24.46
N GLY A 747 10.93 11.47 25.56
CA GLY A 747 11.56 11.46 26.88
C GLY A 747 13.02 11.92 26.86
N GLN A 748 13.92 11.10 27.42
CA GLN A 748 15.35 11.44 27.52
C GLN A 748 16.02 11.58 26.14
N ALA A 749 15.65 10.76 25.16
CA ALA A 749 16.26 10.81 23.83
C ALA A 749 15.99 12.15 23.13
N LEU A 750 14.77 12.69 23.30
CA LEU A 750 14.43 14.02 22.81
C LEU A 750 15.22 15.10 23.55
N THR A 751 15.34 14.98 24.88
CA THR A 751 16.12 15.93 25.69
C THR A 751 17.58 15.97 25.25
N ASP A 752 18.23 14.82 25.12
CA ASP A 752 19.62 14.72 24.68
C ASP A 752 19.79 15.31 23.27
N TYR A 753 18.92 14.93 22.33
CA TYR A 753 18.93 15.47 20.98
C TYR A 753 18.71 16.99 20.95
N TYR A 754 17.88 17.52 21.86
CA TYR A 754 17.68 18.95 21.97
C TYR A 754 18.98 19.67 22.37
N TRP A 755 19.67 19.20 23.40
CA TRP A 755 20.92 19.81 23.87
C TRP A 755 22.05 19.68 22.85
N ASP A 756 22.16 18.52 22.20
CA ASP A 756 23.26 18.22 21.29
C ASP A 756 23.11 18.89 19.92
N VAL A 757 21.87 19.03 19.43
CA VAL A 757 21.60 19.46 18.05
C VAL A 757 20.75 20.72 18.00
N LEU A 758 19.55 20.69 18.60
CA LEU A 758 18.57 21.74 18.38
C LEU A 758 18.94 23.07 19.06
N LEU A 759 19.61 23.02 20.21
CA LEU A 759 20.08 24.21 20.93
C LEU A 759 21.15 24.99 20.13
N GLY A 760 21.95 24.29 19.33
CA GLY A 760 23.00 24.89 18.51
C GLY A 760 22.48 25.57 17.23
N LEU A 761 21.18 25.48 16.94
CA LEU A 761 20.60 26.09 15.74
C LEU A 761 20.61 27.61 15.84
N LYS A 762 20.93 28.25 14.70
CA LYS A 762 20.88 29.70 14.58
C LYS A 762 19.44 30.21 14.63
N ARG A 763 19.27 31.49 14.95
CA ARG A 763 17.97 32.18 15.00
C ARG A 763 18.07 33.50 14.22
N GLU A 764 18.40 33.38 12.93
CA GLU A 764 18.76 34.49 12.04
C GLU A 764 17.79 34.65 10.86
N GLN A 765 17.06 33.61 10.46
CA GLN A 765 16.16 33.64 9.29
C GLN A 765 14.82 34.32 9.58
N LEU A 766 14.40 34.37 10.84
CA LEU A 766 13.14 34.99 11.27
C LEU A 766 13.28 36.52 11.39
N GLN A 767 12.53 37.27 10.59
CA GLN A 767 12.50 38.74 10.65
C GLN A 767 11.42 39.20 11.65
N TYR A 768 11.81 39.47 12.88
CA TYR A 768 10.90 39.97 13.92
C TYR A 768 10.84 41.51 13.93
N ILE A 769 9.65 42.07 13.73
CA ILE A 769 9.37 43.50 13.86
C ILE A 769 8.79 43.73 15.27
N PRO A 770 9.57 44.33 16.20
CA PRO A 770 9.16 44.49 17.58
C PRO A 770 8.09 45.57 17.72
N ARG A 771 7.27 45.44 18.77
CA ARG A 771 6.32 46.46 19.19
C ARG A 771 7.07 47.74 19.58
N ARG A 772 6.53 48.91 19.23
CA ARG A 772 7.11 50.20 19.67
C ARG A 772 7.15 50.23 21.21
N ALA A 773 8.36 50.05 21.78
CA ALA A 773 8.73 50.06 23.20
C ALA A 773 8.97 48.72 23.92
N GLU A 774 9.01 47.57 23.24
CA GLU A 774 9.42 46.28 23.85
C GLU A 774 10.79 45.80 23.33
N PRO A 775 11.71 45.35 24.21
CA PRO A 775 12.96 44.71 23.78
C PRO A 775 12.68 43.37 23.10
N MET A 776 13.60 42.91 22.25
CA MET A 776 13.53 41.58 21.62
C MET A 776 13.39 40.52 22.73
N PRO A 777 12.42 39.60 22.64
CA PRO A 777 12.23 38.57 23.66
C PRO A 777 13.47 37.67 23.74
N ASP A 778 13.81 37.27 24.97
CA ASP A 778 14.86 36.28 25.19
C ASP A 778 14.38 34.92 24.69
N PHE A 779 14.92 34.46 23.56
CA PHE A 779 14.63 33.15 23.00
C PHE A 779 15.09 32.00 23.90
N ASP A 780 15.98 32.28 24.88
CA ASP A 780 16.50 31.28 25.81
C ASP A 780 15.60 31.07 27.03
N GLU A 781 14.57 31.89 27.27
CA GLU A 781 13.57 31.65 28.33
C GLU A 781 12.77 30.35 28.09
N GLY A 782 12.53 29.98 26.83
CA GLY A 782 11.90 28.71 26.46
C GLY A 782 12.77 27.49 26.81
N ILE A 783 14.10 27.65 26.83
CA ILE A 783 15.06 26.64 27.27
C ILE A 783 14.94 26.42 28.79
N HIS A 784 14.74 27.49 29.56
CA HIS A 784 14.58 27.40 31.01
C HIS A 784 13.27 26.71 31.44
N ARG A 785 12.16 26.92 30.72
CA ARG A 785 10.91 26.16 30.95
C ARG A 785 11.03 24.66 30.67
N GLN A 786 12.03 24.22 29.91
CA GLN A 786 12.28 22.81 29.62
C GLN A 786 13.13 22.12 30.71
N LEU A 787 13.82 22.90 31.55
CA LEU A 787 14.66 22.41 32.64
C LEU A 787 13.87 22.16 33.94
N ASP A 788 12.71 22.81 34.09
CA ASP A 788 11.75 22.65 35.20
C ASP A 788 10.62 21.69 34.82
#